data_AF-A0A454AQ10-F1
#
_entry.id   AF-A0A454AQ10-F1
#
_cell.length_a   1.000
_cell.length_b   1.000
_cell.length_c   1.000
_cell.angle_alpha   90.00
_cell.angle_beta   90.00
_cell.angle_gamma   90.00
#
_symmetry.space_group_name_H-M   'P 1'
#
loop_
_entity.id
_entity.type
_entity.pdbx_description
1 polymer ?
#
loop_
_entity_poly.entity_id
_entity_poly.type
_entity_poly.pdbx_seq_one_letter_code
_entity_poly.pdbx_strand_id
1 'polypeptide(L)'
;MKRLNKLVLSPLFFAPVFSVSAVLPATNNQVKLNKDSSELINWDDYKRLVKMYTPYYSKLGVWDREWMPTNYSSNKYDKVGIIEVDDFDSSHLLSQNSSFVFKRTNSKEIYRKSNHGYAVTSIIGTDFGINPNASIYYEASDNLIESIKNLYNNYGVRLINMSLGPVDPYYQVKKAVQNLNDSYFGSIGSKYYDFDVKIKIYPKDIKELMRSFKILAKAIIYYTYKNNKQIYGASGIQNLYKTIGEYALQNGIKIIQSSGNNNDEVSEYMANNEFLNKPQFLENGRISKDKIYRAFKSFFNLVKNWQNDVWPTEEERNYNIKLLYLIRVILDKAFDDVRWIYENKDTNWLKKFDFDAFLDADFRKRKLFDAITDWQSLIYHEGIISVGAVNWKNIATNFSSYAKNYYGSYPLVSAYGDKLNNDKAGLLKSYYHKNNYNEIEKYIKSSKNNKEFIDKMSYIINFNGTSKFAPMITGIISRIQSKLQQELSIEDVKLMLVSSATYSKTKASGYSSSSFSEITSTYEHWRRNHAKNKTGFGIPKYFKMKQIWDSGNIRRVRPHELGKDFIDSASVLQIYDSKYINEKWKYWTSTFVWKHKKSFAEYWKLYELNNNPYVSWFRNKWLPHLLKAIEYKKSKDPDWNFDNIPIYAIETDMYKYKNIFARRWILGSQEPRTSVQHVYFYKKDPEATYSYTNYLKYAELEEYLILLLDYLAYKNNIKLDENKVKDLYYYLTHPLLEEYKNYVTDMKQKYWKHLKENVWLESYTNLF
;
A
#
# COMPACT_ATOMS: atom_id res chain seq x y z
N MET A 1 21.40 71.01 -56.81
CA MET A 1 21.75 70.97 -55.37
C MET A 1 20.50 70.74 -54.54
N LYS A 2 20.64 69.95 -53.46
CA LYS A 2 19.62 69.26 -52.66
C LYS A 2 18.58 70.18 -51.99
N ARG A 3 17.31 69.74 -51.92
CA ARG A 3 16.68 69.21 -50.69
C ARG A 3 15.23 68.75 -50.95
N LEU A 4 14.96 67.51 -50.57
CA LEU A 4 13.64 66.91 -50.41
C LEU A 4 12.93 67.54 -49.19
N ASN A 5 11.65 67.86 -49.37
CA ASN A 5 10.56 67.48 -48.47
C ASN A 5 9.25 67.84 -49.17
N LYS A 6 8.48 66.84 -49.58
CA LYS A 6 7.03 66.94 -49.73
C LYS A 6 6.41 65.55 -49.79
N LEU A 7 5.63 65.25 -48.76
CA LEU A 7 4.53 64.28 -48.77
C LEU A 7 3.78 64.40 -50.10
N VAL A 8 3.67 63.30 -50.84
CA VAL A 8 2.71 63.14 -51.92
C VAL A 8 2.01 61.81 -51.74
N LEU A 9 0.72 61.91 -51.43
CA LEU A 9 -0.29 60.86 -51.59
C LEU A 9 -0.25 60.34 -53.03
N SER A 10 -0.19 59.01 -53.19
CA SER A 10 -0.40 58.32 -54.46
C SER A 10 -0.88 56.88 -54.18
N PRO A 11 -1.46 56.17 -55.15
CA PRO A 11 -2.90 56.05 -55.29
C PRO A 11 -3.40 54.61 -55.02
N LEU A 12 -4.70 54.47 -54.74
CA LEU A 12 -5.41 53.20 -54.75
C LEU A 12 -5.24 52.50 -56.12
N PHE A 13 -4.44 51.44 -56.15
CA PHE A 13 -4.53 50.41 -57.19
C PHE A 13 -5.40 49.27 -56.68
N PHE A 14 -6.63 49.21 -57.21
CA PHE A 14 -7.49 48.04 -57.14
C PHE A 14 -6.82 46.88 -57.90
N ALA A 15 -6.19 45.96 -57.17
CA ALA A 15 -5.91 44.63 -57.70
C ALA A 15 -7.19 43.79 -57.57
N PRO A 16 -7.65 43.11 -58.63
CA PRO A 16 -8.79 42.22 -58.55
C PRO A 16 -8.42 41.05 -57.63
N VAL A 17 -9.03 41.03 -56.45
CA VAL A 17 -9.03 39.86 -55.57
C VAL A 17 -9.88 38.81 -56.26
N PHE A 18 -9.25 37.97 -57.09
CA PHE A 18 -9.82 36.68 -57.43
C PHE A 18 -9.82 35.85 -56.15
N SER A 19 -10.94 35.86 -55.43
CA SER A 19 -11.25 34.87 -54.41
C SER A 19 -11.45 33.53 -55.11
N VAL A 20 -10.35 32.84 -55.38
CA VAL A 20 -10.42 31.40 -55.62
C VAL A 20 -10.74 30.79 -54.26
N SER A 21 -12.03 30.54 -54.02
CA SER A 21 -12.46 29.60 -53.00
C SER A 21 -11.94 28.23 -53.40
N ALA A 22 -10.65 27.99 -53.15
CA ALA A 22 -10.15 26.64 -53.03
C ALA A 22 -10.93 26.05 -51.85
N VAL A 23 -11.93 25.23 -52.17
CA VAL A 23 -12.44 24.25 -51.23
C VAL A 23 -11.22 23.39 -50.90
N LEU A 24 -10.50 23.77 -49.85
CA LEU A 24 -9.52 22.89 -49.22
C LEU A 24 -10.29 21.59 -48.99
N PRO A 25 -9.84 20.45 -49.54
CA PRO A 25 -10.48 19.18 -49.26
C PRO A 25 -10.53 19.08 -47.74
N ALA A 26 -11.72 18.81 -47.20
CA ALA A 26 -11.90 18.62 -45.77
C ALA A 26 -10.85 17.61 -45.31
N THR A 27 -9.76 18.09 -44.72
CA THR A 27 -8.72 17.21 -44.18
C THR A 27 -9.45 16.38 -43.15
N ASN A 28 -9.55 15.08 -43.41
CA ASN A 28 -10.22 14.17 -42.51
C ASN A 28 -9.44 14.24 -41.19
N ASN A 29 -9.94 15.05 -40.23
CA ASN A 29 -9.24 15.40 -38.98
C ASN A 29 -9.32 14.24 -37.99
N GLN A 30 -9.23 13.01 -38.50
CA GLN A 30 -9.38 11.76 -37.78
C GLN A 30 -8.02 11.08 -37.69
N VAL A 31 -7.73 10.56 -36.50
CA VAL A 31 -6.54 9.75 -36.23
C VAL A 31 -6.96 8.40 -35.67
N LYS A 32 -6.11 7.38 -35.84
CA LYS A 32 -6.30 6.11 -35.15
C LYS A 32 -6.04 6.27 -33.67
N LEU A 33 -6.67 5.45 -32.82
CA LEU A 33 -6.38 5.48 -31.37
C LEU A 33 -4.92 5.13 -31.08
N ASN A 34 -4.39 4.14 -31.80
CA ASN A 34 -2.97 3.80 -31.89
C ASN A 34 -2.66 3.11 -33.23
N LYS A 35 -1.39 2.76 -33.47
CA LYS A 35 -0.93 2.14 -34.72
C LYS A 35 -1.65 0.83 -35.09
N ASP A 36 -2.07 0.06 -34.08
CA ASP A 36 -2.72 -1.25 -34.22
C ASP A 36 -4.26 -1.14 -34.20
N SER A 37 -4.81 0.06 -33.99
CA SER A 37 -6.25 0.31 -33.91
C SER A 37 -6.90 0.44 -35.29
N SER A 38 -8.11 -0.11 -35.42
CA SER A 38 -9.03 0.19 -36.53
C SER A 38 -9.96 1.36 -36.23
N GLU A 39 -10.03 1.80 -34.98
CA GLU A 39 -10.93 2.89 -34.57
C GLU A 39 -10.34 4.27 -34.86
N LEU A 40 -11.18 5.16 -35.37
CA LEU A 40 -10.83 6.54 -35.68
C LEU A 40 -11.51 7.51 -34.71
N ILE A 41 -10.79 8.55 -34.32
CA ILE A 41 -11.29 9.63 -33.47
C ILE A 41 -10.87 10.97 -34.06
N ASN A 42 -11.72 11.99 -33.89
CA ASN A 42 -11.35 13.36 -34.22
C ASN A 42 -10.12 13.81 -33.40
N TRP A 43 -9.17 14.46 -34.05
CA TRP A 43 -7.90 14.88 -33.44
C TRP A 43 -8.07 15.84 -32.25
N ASP A 44 -9.06 16.74 -32.31
CA ASP A 44 -9.32 17.66 -31.22
C ASP A 44 -9.90 16.93 -30.01
N ASP A 45 -10.75 15.93 -30.23
CA ASP A 45 -11.27 15.08 -29.17
C ASP A 45 -10.17 14.18 -28.58
N TYR A 46 -9.26 13.65 -29.41
CA TYR A 46 -8.06 12.95 -28.95
C TYR A 46 -7.23 13.83 -28.01
N LYS A 47 -6.88 15.04 -28.45
CA LYS A 47 -6.13 16.03 -27.66
C LYS A 47 -6.81 16.41 -26.35
N ARG A 48 -8.14 16.41 -26.32
CA ARG A 48 -8.93 16.62 -25.08
C ARG A 48 -8.79 15.43 -24.14
N LEU A 49 -9.01 14.22 -24.63
CA LEU A 49 -8.99 13.00 -23.80
C LEU A 49 -7.62 12.78 -23.12
N VAL A 50 -6.52 12.99 -23.83
CA VAL A 50 -5.15 12.78 -23.28
C VAL A 50 -4.78 13.74 -22.13
N LYS A 51 -5.59 14.79 -21.90
CA LYS A 51 -5.43 15.77 -20.81
C LYS A 51 -6.21 15.41 -19.54
N MET A 52 -6.95 14.30 -19.51
CA MET A 52 -7.84 13.95 -18.40
C MET A 52 -7.14 13.88 -17.03
N TYR A 53 -5.90 13.36 -16.96
CA TYR A 53 -5.13 13.27 -15.72
C TYR A 53 -4.06 14.34 -15.53
N THR A 54 -3.88 15.27 -16.47
CA THR A 54 -2.97 16.42 -16.33
C THR A 54 -3.08 17.10 -14.97
N PRO A 55 -4.27 17.33 -14.37
CA PRO A 55 -4.36 17.96 -13.06
C PRO A 55 -3.59 17.19 -11.97
N TYR A 56 -3.72 15.85 -11.93
CA TYR A 56 -3.05 15.02 -10.93
C TYR A 56 -1.55 14.97 -11.17
N TYR A 57 -1.13 14.84 -12.43
CA TYR A 57 0.29 14.83 -12.81
C TYR A 57 0.96 16.16 -12.47
N SER A 58 0.27 17.28 -12.66
CA SER A 58 0.72 18.61 -12.26
C SER A 58 0.95 18.69 -10.75
N LYS A 59 0.06 18.10 -9.94
CA LYS A 59 0.27 18.03 -8.49
C LYS A 59 1.34 17.04 -8.06
N LEU A 60 1.63 16.02 -8.86
CA LEU A 60 2.78 15.13 -8.69
C LEU A 60 4.08 15.80 -9.18
N GLY A 61 4.00 17.00 -9.75
CA GLY A 61 5.18 17.75 -10.18
C GLY A 61 5.73 17.32 -11.54
N VAL A 62 4.89 16.72 -12.39
CA VAL A 62 5.24 16.24 -13.75
C VAL A 62 4.81 17.30 -14.78
N TRP A 63 5.39 18.49 -14.71
CA TRP A 63 4.99 19.62 -15.57
C TRP A 63 5.55 19.52 -16.99
N ASP A 64 6.67 18.84 -17.16
CA ASP A 64 7.40 18.68 -18.42
C ASP A 64 6.75 17.64 -19.36
N ARG A 65 5.68 16.96 -18.92
CA ARG A 65 4.97 15.95 -19.71
C ARG A 65 4.36 16.54 -20.98
N GLU A 66 3.76 17.72 -20.90
CA GLU A 66 3.03 18.33 -22.02
C GLU A 66 3.97 18.84 -23.13
N TRP A 67 5.28 18.91 -22.87
CA TRP A 67 6.29 19.35 -23.83
C TRP A 67 6.96 18.19 -24.58
N MET A 68 6.51 16.95 -24.39
CA MET A 68 7.12 15.82 -25.09
C MET A 68 6.73 15.80 -26.57
N PRO A 69 7.69 15.64 -27.49
CA PRO A 69 7.40 15.45 -28.91
C PRO A 69 6.51 14.24 -29.13
N THR A 70 5.70 14.23 -30.19
CA THR A 70 4.84 13.09 -30.56
C THR A 70 5.62 11.88 -31.08
N ASN A 71 6.91 12.04 -31.42
CA ASN A 71 7.78 11.00 -31.95
C ASN A 71 8.96 10.75 -30.99
N TYR A 72 8.79 9.79 -30.08
CA TYR A 72 9.82 9.38 -29.13
C TYR A 72 10.09 7.87 -29.25
N SER A 73 11.34 7.46 -29.02
CA SER A 73 11.73 6.06 -28.98
C SER A 73 11.78 5.55 -27.55
N SER A 74 11.28 4.33 -27.33
CA SER A 74 11.49 3.62 -26.08
C SER A 74 12.91 3.08 -25.99
N ASN A 75 13.45 3.05 -24.79
CA ASN A 75 14.74 2.45 -24.46
C ASN A 75 14.58 1.29 -23.45
N LYS A 76 15.67 0.62 -23.12
CA LYS A 76 15.65 -0.52 -22.19
C LYS A 76 15.18 -0.18 -20.77
N TYR A 77 15.28 1.08 -20.34
CA TYR A 77 14.85 1.58 -19.03
C TYR A 77 13.36 1.94 -18.98
N ASP A 78 12.70 1.98 -20.14
CA ASP A 78 11.26 2.25 -20.27
C ASP A 78 10.38 1.02 -20.06
N LYS A 79 10.96 -0.17 -19.88
CA LYS A 79 10.19 -1.41 -19.71
C LYS A 79 9.40 -1.39 -18.40
N VAL A 80 8.09 -1.55 -18.51
CA VAL A 80 7.17 -1.65 -17.36
C VAL A 80 6.32 -2.90 -17.50
N GLY A 81 6.28 -3.70 -16.45
CA GLY A 81 5.40 -4.86 -16.30
C GLY A 81 4.11 -4.45 -15.62
N ILE A 82 2.99 -5.02 -16.06
CA ILE A 82 1.69 -4.87 -15.40
C ILE A 82 1.14 -6.27 -15.20
N ILE A 83 0.79 -6.61 -13.96
CA ILE A 83 0.15 -7.87 -13.61
C ILE A 83 -1.27 -7.57 -13.15
N GLU A 84 -2.24 -8.17 -13.84
CA GLU A 84 -3.67 -8.04 -13.57
C GLU A 84 -4.34 -9.43 -13.57
N VAL A 85 -5.59 -9.51 -13.12
CA VAL A 85 -6.34 -10.79 -13.12
C VAL A 85 -7.04 -11.05 -14.45
N ASP A 86 -7.50 -9.98 -15.11
CA ASP A 86 -8.28 -10.05 -16.35
C ASP A 86 -7.50 -9.43 -17.52
N ASP A 87 -7.78 -9.84 -18.75
CA ASP A 87 -7.22 -9.21 -19.96
C ASP A 87 -8.08 -8.01 -20.40
N PHE A 88 -7.65 -7.28 -21.42
CA PHE A 88 -8.43 -6.21 -22.05
C PHE A 88 -8.02 -6.01 -23.51
N ASP A 89 -8.87 -5.35 -24.29
CA ASP A 89 -8.51 -4.99 -25.66
C ASP A 89 -7.60 -3.75 -25.71
N SER A 90 -6.34 -3.96 -26.07
CA SER A 90 -5.30 -2.94 -26.20
C SER A 90 -5.45 -2.04 -27.43
N SER A 91 -6.26 -2.43 -28.42
CA SER A 91 -6.50 -1.62 -29.63
C SER A 91 -7.11 -0.24 -29.31
N HIS A 92 -7.70 -0.09 -28.12
CA HIS A 92 -8.31 1.13 -27.62
C HIS A 92 -7.37 2.03 -26.81
N LEU A 93 -6.10 1.64 -26.60
CA LEU A 93 -5.13 2.47 -25.88
C LEU A 93 -4.80 3.70 -26.73
N LEU A 94 -4.77 4.89 -26.12
CA LEU A 94 -4.52 6.16 -26.81
C LEU A 94 -3.01 6.41 -26.94
N SER A 95 -2.43 6.23 -28.12
CA SER A 95 -1.03 6.55 -28.38
C SER A 95 -0.79 6.88 -29.86
N GLN A 96 -0.37 8.09 -30.17
CA GLN A 96 0.07 8.47 -31.52
C GLN A 96 1.54 8.14 -31.80
N ASN A 97 2.30 7.70 -30.79
CA ASN A 97 3.67 7.29 -31.03
C ASN A 97 3.72 6.03 -31.91
N SER A 98 4.38 6.12 -33.07
CA SER A 98 4.64 4.99 -33.96
C SER A 98 5.46 3.87 -33.29
N SER A 99 6.30 4.24 -32.31
CA SER A 99 7.11 3.32 -31.52
C SER A 99 6.42 2.83 -30.25
N PHE A 100 5.11 3.04 -30.08
CA PHE A 100 4.35 2.52 -28.94
C PHE A 100 4.49 0.98 -28.84
N VAL A 101 4.76 0.49 -27.63
CA VAL A 101 4.94 -0.94 -27.37
C VAL A 101 3.95 -1.37 -26.30
N PHE A 102 3.02 -2.22 -26.71
CA PHE A 102 2.18 -3.03 -25.83
C PHE A 102 2.37 -4.50 -26.20
N LYS A 103 2.92 -5.29 -25.28
CA LYS A 103 3.14 -6.72 -25.48
C LYS A 103 2.39 -7.51 -24.42
N ARG A 104 1.43 -8.32 -24.85
CA ARG A 104 0.88 -9.39 -24.00
C ARG A 104 1.93 -10.48 -23.84
N THR A 105 2.21 -10.88 -22.60
CA THR A 105 3.27 -11.85 -22.29
C THR A 105 2.77 -13.25 -21.96
N ASN A 106 1.45 -13.41 -21.82
CA ASN A 106 0.78 -14.70 -21.64
C ASN A 106 0.41 -15.38 -22.95
N SER A 107 0.55 -16.71 -22.97
CA SER A 107 0.24 -17.58 -24.10
C SER A 107 -1.13 -18.26 -24.02
N LYS A 108 -1.84 -18.16 -22.88
CA LYS A 108 -3.17 -18.78 -22.70
C LYS A 108 -4.27 -17.75 -23.00
N GLU A 109 -5.26 -18.14 -23.79
CA GLU A 109 -6.49 -17.36 -23.94
C GLU A 109 -7.16 -17.20 -22.57
N ILE A 110 -7.27 -15.96 -22.12
CA ILE A 110 -7.99 -15.62 -20.89
C ILE A 110 -9.34 -15.05 -21.31
N TYR A 111 -10.41 -15.76 -20.98
CA TYR A 111 -11.76 -15.39 -21.40
C TYR A 111 -12.35 -14.19 -20.65
N ARG A 112 -11.71 -13.72 -19.56
CA ARG A 112 -12.20 -12.57 -18.80
C ARG A 112 -11.58 -11.28 -19.28
N LYS A 113 -12.46 -10.33 -19.66
CA LYS A 113 -12.08 -8.97 -20.04
C LYS A 113 -12.57 -7.97 -19.00
N SER A 114 -11.70 -7.04 -18.61
CA SER A 114 -12.01 -5.96 -17.67
C SER A 114 -11.40 -4.64 -18.11
N ASN A 115 -12.11 -3.53 -17.89
CA ASN A 115 -11.59 -2.18 -18.16
C ASN A 115 -10.56 -1.71 -17.11
N HIS A 116 -10.32 -2.51 -16.07
CA HIS A 116 -9.37 -2.20 -15.02
C HIS A 116 -7.93 -2.16 -15.54
N GLY A 117 -7.45 -3.23 -16.18
CA GLY A 117 -6.11 -3.29 -16.77
C GLY A 117 -5.87 -2.24 -17.86
N TYR A 118 -6.93 -1.87 -18.58
CA TYR A 118 -6.92 -0.74 -19.53
C TYR A 118 -6.60 0.59 -18.83
N ALA A 119 -7.28 0.90 -17.72
CA ALA A 119 -7.07 2.14 -16.97
C ALA A 119 -5.67 2.21 -16.34
N VAL A 120 -5.20 1.10 -15.76
CA VAL A 120 -3.85 0.98 -15.18
C VAL A 120 -2.79 1.23 -16.24
N THR A 121 -2.89 0.54 -17.39
CA THR A 121 -1.98 0.70 -18.53
C THR A 121 -1.97 2.14 -19.04
N SER A 122 -3.15 2.75 -19.15
CA SER A 122 -3.31 4.13 -19.65
C SER A 122 -2.63 5.16 -18.74
N ILE A 123 -2.74 5.03 -17.41
CA ILE A 123 -2.12 5.96 -16.46
C ILE A 123 -0.59 5.88 -16.47
N ILE A 124 -0.03 4.70 -16.76
CA ILE A 124 1.42 4.51 -16.80
C ILE A 124 2.00 5.03 -18.12
N GLY A 125 1.56 4.47 -19.25
CA GLY A 125 2.44 4.31 -20.41
C GLY A 125 1.91 4.71 -21.78
N THR A 126 0.78 5.39 -21.88
CA THR A 126 0.22 5.83 -23.16
C THR A 126 0.33 7.36 -23.30
N ASP A 127 -0.23 7.95 -24.37
CA ASP A 127 -0.33 9.42 -24.48
C ASP A 127 -1.21 10.03 -23.39
N PHE A 128 -1.91 9.18 -22.63
CA PHE A 128 -2.66 9.51 -21.43
C PHE A 128 -1.83 9.41 -20.13
N GLY A 129 -0.72 8.69 -20.18
CA GLY A 129 0.06 8.30 -19.01
C GLY A 129 1.15 9.29 -18.60
N ILE A 130 1.77 9.01 -17.46
CA ILE A 130 2.88 9.81 -16.91
C ILE A 130 4.17 9.64 -17.72
N ASN A 131 4.45 8.43 -18.19
CA ASN A 131 5.57 8.15 -19.09
C ASN A 131 5.06 7.63 -20.45
N PRO A 132 4.76 8.52 -21.41
CA PRO A 132 4.40 8.08 -22.76
C PRO A 132 5.44 7.14 -23.39
N ASN A 133 6.72 7.23 -23.01
CA ASN A 133 7.82 6.39 -23.50
C ASN A 133 7.80 4.94 -23.01
N ALA A 134 6.93 4.61 -22.04
CA ALA A 134 6.94 3.29 -21.43
C ALA A 134 6.65 2.18 -22.45
N SER A 135 7.45 1.11 -22.39
CA SER A 135 7.18 -0.14 -23.11
C SER A 135 6.43 -1.08 -22.19
N ILE A 136 5.14 -1.30 -22.47
CA ILE A 136 4.25 -2.05 -21.59
C ILE A 136 4.31 -3.54 -21.90
N TYR A 137 4.60 -4.33 -20.87
CA TYR A 137 4.52 -5.79 -20.86
C TYR A 137 3.38 -6.20 -19.93
N TYR A 138 2.30 -6.73 -20.50
CA TYR A 138 1.06 -6.98 -19.79
C TYR A 138 0.83 -8.47 -19.59
N GLU A 139 0.59 -8.85 -18.35
CA GLU A 139 0.38 -10.21 -17.92
C GLU A 139 -0.95 -10.33 -17.14
N ALA A 140 -1.90 -11.10 -17.67
CA ALA A 140 -3.17 -11.39 -16.99
C ALA A 140 -3.10 -12.78 -16.33
N SER A 141 -2.97 -12.87 -15.01
CA SER A 141 -2.76 -14.16 -14.33
C SER A 141 -3.15 -14.10 -12.86
N ASP A 142 -3.76 -15.18 -12.37
CA ASP A 142 -3.97 -15.41 -10.94
C ASP A 142 -2.67 -15.86 -10.22
N ASN A 143 -1.65 -16.32 -10.96
CA ASN A 143 -0.37 -16.78 -10.40
C ASN A 143 0.68 -15.66 -10.42
N LEU A 144 0.64 -14.81 -9.40
CA LEU A 144 1.46 -13.59 -9.30
C LEU A 144 2.96 -13.86 -9.37
N ILE A 145 3.47 -14.88 -8.67
CA ILE A 145 4.92 -15.15 -8.62
C ILE A 145 5.46 -15.63 -9.95
N GLU A 146 4.71 -16.48 -10.67
CA GLU A 146 5.13 -16.96 -11.98
C GLU A 146 5.12 -15.82 -13.01
N SER A 147 4.15 -14.93 -12.91
CA SER A 147 4.09 -13.75 -13.76
C SER A 147 5.24 -12.78 -13.54
N ILE A 148 5.66 -12.57 -12.30
CA ILE A 148 6.87 -11.79 -12.01
C ILE A 148 8.11 -12.46 -12.61
N LYS A 149 8.24 -13.78 -12.46
CA LYS A 149 9.35 -14.55 -13.05
C LYS A 149 9.35 -14.47 -14.57
N ASN A 150 8.20 -14.59 -15.23
CA ASN A 150 8.08 -14.49 -16.68
C ASN A 150 8.51 -13.10 -17.17
N LEU A 151 7.95 -12.04 -16.59
CA LEU A 151 8.29 -10.65 -16.93
C LEU A 151 9.79 -10.36 -16.74
N TYR A 152 10.39 -10.85 -15.66
CA TYR A 152 11.81 -10.64 -15.40
C TYR A 152 12.72 -11.52 -16.29
N ASN A 153 12.57 -12.84 -16.25
CA ASN A 153 13.49 -13.77 -16.91
C ASN A 153 13.40 -13.72 -18.44
N ASN A 154 12.19 -13.59 -18.99
CA ASN A 154 11.98 -13.67 -20.44
C ASN A 154 11.99 -12.30 -21.12
N TYR A 155 11.68 -11.22 -20.39
CA TYR A 155 11.54 -9.88 -20.96
C TYR A 155 12.46 -8.82 -20.33
N GLY A 156 13.18 -9.15 -19.25
CA GLY A 156 14.08 -8.23 -18.55
C GLY A 156 13.36 -7.07 -17.89
N VAL A 157 12.10 -7.25 -17.51
CA VAL A 157 11.29 -6.21 -16.86
C VAL A 157 11.64 -6.16 -15.37
N ARG A 158 12.00 -4.97 -14.88
CA ARG A 158 12.42 -4.76 -13.48
C ARG A 158 11.62 -3.68 -12.75
N LEU A 159 10.61 -3.09 -13.38
CA LEU A 159 9.62 -2.24 -12.75
C LEU A 159 8.25 -2.86 -13.04
N ILE A 160 7.58 -3.35 -12.00
CA ILE A 160 6.32 -4.09 -12.14
C ILE A 160 5.26 -3.39 -11.30
N ASN A 161 4.12 -3.09 -11.93
CA ASN A 161 2.92 -2.66 -11.25
C ASN A 161 2.04 -3.87 -10.90
N MET A 162 1.59 -3.90 -9.66
CA MET A 162 0.58 -4.83 -9.16
C MET A 162 -0.54 -4.01 -8.50
N SER A 163 -1.51 -3.55 -9.28
CA SER A 163 -2.69 -2.83 -8.78
C SER A 163 -3.70 -3.70 -8.02
N LEU A 164 -3.29 -4.93 -7.68
CA LEU A 164 -4.05 -5.97 -7.01
C LEU A 164 -3.75 -5.99 -5.49
N GLY A 165 -4.80 -6.14 -4.70
CA GLY A 165 -4.72 -6.40 -3.25
C GLY A 165 -4.96 -7.88 -2.92
N PRO A 166 -4.70 -8.31 -1.68
CA PRO A 166 -5.15 -9.62 -1.25
C PRO A 166 -6.68 -9.61 -1.25
N VAL A 167 -7.25 -10.72 -1.70
CA VAL A 167 -8.68 -10.96 -1.60
C VAL A 167 -9.11 -10.90 -0.14
N ASP A 168 -10.26 -10.33 0.21
CA ASP A 168 -10.69 -10.17 1.61
C ASP A 168 -11.06 -11.51 2.28
N PRO A 169 -11.06 -11.62 3.63
CA PRO A 169 -11.40 -12.85 4.34
C PRO A 169 -12.76 -13.44 3.96
N TYR A 170 -13.78 -12.60 3.74
CA TYR A 170 -15.12 -13.06 3.39
C TYR A 170 -15.13 -13.69 1.99
N TYR A 171 -14.39 -13.12 1.04
CA TYR A 171 -14.23 -13.72 -0.27
C TYR A 171 -13.37 -14.98 -0.25
N GLN A 172 -12.36 -15.11 0.63
CA GLN A 172 -11.64 -16.38 0.80
C GLN A 172 -12.59 -17.52 1.19
N VAL A 173 -13.52 -17.26 2.12
CA VAL A 173 -14.59 -18.21 2.47
C VAL A 173 -15.51 -18.46 1.28
N LYS A 174 -15.85 -17.43 0.50
CA LYS A 174 -16.63 -17.60 -0.74
C LYS A 174 -15.98 -18.58 -1.72
N LYS A 175 -14.67 -18.42 -1.99
CA LYS A 175 -13.91 -19.33 -2.86
C LYS A 175 -13.94 -20.76 -2.32
N ALA A 176 -13.72 -20.93 -1.03
CA ALA A 176 -13.77 -22.22 -0.36
C ALA A 176 -15.15 -22.91 -0.53
N VAL A 177 -16.24 -22.18 -0.27
CA VAL A 177 -17.60 -22.70 -0.43
C VAL A 177 -17.88 -23.07 -1.88
N GLN A 178 -17.49 -22.23 -2.83
CA GLN A 178 -17.71 -22.46 -4.27
C GLN A 178 -16.96 -23.67 -4.82
N ASN A 179 -15.85 -24.08 -4.19
CA ASN A 179 -15.07 -25.25 -4.59
C ASN A 179 -15.60 -26.58 -3.99
N LEU A 180 -16.70 -26.55 -3.23
CA LEU A 180 -17.34 -27.75 -2.73
C LEU A 180 -18.10 -28.46 -3.86
N ASN A 181 -18.04 -29.81 -3.90
CA ASN A 181 -18.69 -30.63 -4.93
C ASN A 181 -20.19 -30.33 -5.07
N ASP A 182 -20.72 -30.45 -6.30
CA ASP A 182 -22.14 -30.21 -6.63
C ASP A 182 -23.13 -31.00 -5.77
N SER A 183 -22.76 -32.20 -5.30
CA SER A 183 -23.59 -32.99 -4.39
C SER A 183 -23.78 -32.33 -3.01
N TYR A 184 -22.73 -31.70 -2.48
CA TYR A 184 -22.77 -30.94 -1.23
C TYR A 184 -23.43 -29.58 -1.44
N PHE A 185 -23.24 -28.97 -2.61
CA PHE A 185 -23.99 -27.77 -2.99
C PHE A 185 -25.50 -28.04 -3.14
N GLY A 186 -25.86 -29.24 -3.63
CA GLY A 186 -27.24 -29.74 -3.68
C GLY A 186 -27.85 -29.94 -2.30
N SER A 187 -27.09 -30.44 -1.33
CA SER A 187 -27.56 -30.58 0.06
C SER A 187 -27.68 -29.22 0.77
N ILE A 188 -26.75 -28.27 0.55
CA ILE A 188 -26.89 -26.86 0.97
C ILE A 188 -28.06 -26.17 0.24
N GLY A 189 -28.44 -26.67 -0.92
CA GLY A 189 -29.62 -26.24 -1.68
C GLY A 189 -30.96 -26.71 -1.08
N SER A 190 -30.98 -27.63 -0.14
CA SER A 190 -32.21 -28.16 0.48
C SER A 190 -32.93 -27.10 1.33
N LYS A 191 -34.26 -27.20 1.46
CA LYS A 191 -35.02 -26.35 2.39
C LYS A 191 -34.68 -26.72 3.84
N TYR A 192 -34.75 -25.75 4.75
CA TYR A 192 -34.79 -26.06 6.18
C TYR A 192 -36.12 -26.74 6.52
N TYR A 193 -36.09 -27.75 7.37
CA TYR A 193 -37.29 -28.45 7.85
C TYR A 193 -37.77 -27.92 9.21
N ASP A 194 -36.91 -27.24 9.96
CA ASP A 194 -37.15 -26.72 11.32
C ASP A 194 -37.23 -25.18 11.36
N PHE A 195 -38.07 -24.60 10.50
CA PHE A 195 -38.27 -23.15 10.40
C PHE A 195 -39.58 -22.69 11.04
N ASP A 196 -39.64 -21.43 11.47
CA ASP A 196 -40.84 -20.86 12.09
C ASP A 196 -41.76 -20.26 11.01
N VAL A 197 -42.86 -20.97 10.73
CA VAL A 197 -43.87 -20.59 9.74
C VAL A 197 -44.63 -19.32 10.14
N LYS A 198 -44.57 -18.90 11.41
CA LYS A 198 -45.21 -17.67 11.90
C LYS A 198 -44.41 -16.42 11.55
N ILE A 199 -43.14 -16.55 11.16
CA ILE A 199 -42.32 -15.43 10.69
C ILE A 199 -42.75 -15.09 9.26
N LYS A 200 -43.60 -14.06 9.13
CA LYS A 200 -44.03 -13.53 7.83
C LYS A 200 -42.97 -12.60 7.26
N ILE A 201 -42.43 -12.94 6.09
CA ILE A 201 -41.51 -12.11 5.31
C ILE A 201 -42.22 -11.72 4.02
N TYR A 202 -42.24 -10.43 3.68
CA TYR A 202 -42.87 -9.96 2.45
C TYR A 202 -41.81 -9.74 1.34
N PRO A 203 -42.19 -9.84 0.04
CA PRO A 203 -41.25 -9.66 -1.07
C PRO A 203 -40.47 -8.34 -1.02
N LYS A 204 -41.14 -7.26 -0.60
CA LYS A 204 -40.52 -5.92 -0.42
C LYS A 204 -39.37 -5.91 0.59
N ASP A 205 -39.38 -6.82 1.56
CA ASP A 205 -38.39 -6.88 2.65
C ASP A 205 -37.19 -7.77 2.29
N ILE A 206 -37.25 -8.56 1.21
CA ILE A 206 -36.20 -9.53 0.85
C ILE A 206 -34.85 -8.84 0.67
N LYS A 207 -34.79 -7.72 -0.07
CA LYS A 207 -33.52 -7.04 -0.34
C LYS A 207 -32.88 -6.51 0.95
N GLU A 208 -33.68 -6.02 1.88
CA GLU A 208 -33.22 -5.52 3.19
C GLU A 208 -32.75 -6.67 4.10
N LEU A 209 -33.50 -7.76 4.17
CA LEU A 209 -33.12 -8.95 4.93
C LEU A 209 -31.85 -9.60 4.37
N MET A 210 -31.74 -9.74 3.05
CA MET A 210 -30.53 -10.22 2.37
C MET A 210 -29.33 -9.37 2.76
N ARG A 211 -29.48 -8.04 2.74
CA ARG A 211 -28.43 -7.12 3.16
C ARG A 211 -28.05 -7.31 4.63
N SER A 212 -29.03 -7.46 5.53
CA SER A 212 -28.79 -7.64 6.97
C SER A 212 -28.07 -8.96 7.26
N PHE A 213 -28.50 -10.07 6.64
CA PHE A 213 -27.82 -11.35 6.80
C PHE A 213 -26.43 -11.39 6.16
N LYS A 214 -26.23 -10.72 5.02
CA LYS A 214 -24.88 -10.55 4.43
C LYS A 214 -23.95 -9.82 5.40
N ILE A 215 -24.44 -8.78 6.05
CA ILE A 215 -23.69 -7.95 7.01
C ILE A 215 -23.38 -8.76 8.27
N LEU A 216 -24.34 -9.53 8.78
CA LEU A 216 -24.12 -10.48 9.89
C LEU A 216 -23.04 -11.50 9.55
N ALA A 217 -23.16 -12.15 8.39
CA ALA A 217 -22.19 -13.16 7.96
C ALA A 217 -20.78 -12.55 7.83
N LYS A 218 -20.65 -11.38 7.21
CA LYS A 218 -19.38 -10.64 7.17
C LYS A 218 -18.85 -10.34 8.58
N ALA A 219 -19.69 -9.80 9.47
CA ALA A 219 -19.29 -9.46 10.83
C ALA A 219 -18.78 -10.68 11.62
N ILE A 220 -19.43 -11.84 11.48
CA ILE A 220 -19.00 -13.11 12.08
C ILE A 220 -17.61 -13.51 11.58
N ILE A 221 -17.38 -13.46 10.26
CA ILE A 221 -16.07 -13.82 9.66
C ILE A 221 -14.95 -12.95 10.22
N TYR A 222 -15.11 -11.63 10.23
CA TYR A 222 -14.09 -10.73 10.77
C TYR A 222 -13.93 -10.88 12.28
N TYR A 223 -15.03 -10.99 13.04
CA TYR A 223 -15.00 -11.16 14.50
C TYR A 223 -14.22 -12.42 14.92
N THR A 224 -14.37 -13.51 14.16
CA THR A 224 -13.74 -14.80 14.43
C THR A 224 -12.36 -14.96 13.80
N TYR A 225 -11.89 -13.99 13.01
CA TYR A 225 -10.65 -14.06 12.23
C TYR A 225 -9.44 -14.48 13.07
N LYS A 226 -9.19 -13.78 14.18
CA LYS A 226 -8.03 -14.00 15.05
C LYS A 226 -7.99 -15.41 15.64
N ASN A 227 -9.16 -15.97 15.91
CA ASN A 227 -9.28 -17.30 16.50
C ASN A 227 -8.99 -18.42 15.49
N ASN A 228 -9.02 -18.11 14.18
CA ASN A 228 -9.06 -19.11 13.12
C ASN A 228 -8.21 -18.70 11.88
N LYS A 229 -7.13 -17.92 12.05
CA LYS A 229 -6.33 -17.33 10.96
C LYS A 229 -5.98 -18.29 9.81
N GLN A 230 -5.60 -19.52 10.16
CA GLN A 230 -5.22 -20.57 9.22
C GLN A 230 -6.31 -20.91 8.18
N ILE A 231 -7.58 -20.86 8.58
CA ILE A 231 -8.71 -21.21 7.72
C ILE A 231 -8.95 -20.16 6.65
N TYR A 232 -8.67 -18.89 6.94
CA TYR A 232 -8.79 -17.83 5.96
C TYR A 232 -7.61 -17.79 4.97
N GLY A 233 -6.67 -18.73 5.04
CA GLY A 233 -5.49 -18.76 4.18
C GLY A 233 -4.48 -17.64 4.49
N ALA A 234 -4.50 -17.09 5.71
CA ALA A 234 -3.63 -15.97 6.09
C ALA A 234 -2.14 -16.29 5.91
N SER A 235 -1.73 -17.51 6.28
CA SER A 235 -0.36 -18.00 6.08
C SER A 235 0.01 -18.14 4.61
N GLY A 236 -0.92 -18.62 3.77
CA GLY A 236 -0.72 -18.72 2.33
C GLY A 236 -0.51 -17.35 1.68
N ILE A 237 -1.31 -16.35 2.07
CA ILE A 237 -1.16 -14.97 1.61
C ILE A 237 0.17 -14.39 2.06
N GLN A 238 0.50 -14.49 3.36
CA GLN A 238 1.76 -13.99 3.89
C GLN A 238 2.97 -14.62 3.18
N ASN A 239 2.94 -15.94 2.97
CA ASN A 239 4.01 -16.66 2.28
C ASN A 239 4.14 -16.24 0.81
N LEU A 240 3.02 -16.01 0.12
CA LEU A 240 3.02 -15.51 -1.26
C LEU A 240 3.72 -14.15 -1.36
N TYR A 241 3.31 -13.17 -0.56
CA TYR A 241 3.90 -11.82 -0.61
C TYR A 241 5.34 -11.78 -0.10
N LYS A 242 5.68 -12.61 0.89
CA LYS A 242 7.08 -12.82 1.31
C LYS A 242 7.92 -13.35 0.15
N THR A 243 7.48 -14.42 -0.51
CA THR A 243 8.19 -15.03 -1.67
C THR A 243 8.37 -14.01 -2.80
N ILE A 244 7.33 -13.25 -3.11
CA ILE A 244 7.37 -12.18 -4.11
C ILE A 244 8.42 -11.14 -3.75
N GLY A 245 8.38 -10.64 -2.52
CA GLY A 245 9.27 -9.59 -2.06
C GLY A 245 10.73 -10.06 -1.95
N GLU A 246 10.99 -11.28 -1.49
CA GLU A 246 12.34 -11.87 -1.46
C GLU A 246 12.90 -12.04 -2.87
N TYR A 247 12.10 -12.59 -3.79
CA TYR A 247 12.49 -12.72 -5.20
C TYR A 247 12.78 -11.36 -5.83
N ALA A 248 11.97 -10.34 -5.52
CA ALA A 248 12.16 -8.98 -6.01
C ALA A 248 13.49 -8.38 -5.53
N LEU A 249 13.82 -8.49 -4.24
CA LEU A 249 15.09 -8.00 -3.69
C LEU A 249 16.30 -8.72 -4.31
N GLN A 250 16.23 -10.05 -4.46
CA GLN A 250 17.31 -10.85 -5.04
C GLN A 250 17.62 -10.46 -6.49
N ASN A 251 16.59 -10.05 -7.25
CA ASN A 251 16.71 -9.75 -8.68
C ASN A 251 16.66 -8.25 -9.02
N GLY A 252 16.64 -7.37 -8.01
CA GLY A 252 16.57 -5.92 -8.21
C GLY A 252 15.26 -5.44 -8.88
N ILE A 253 14.17 -6.17 -8.67
CA ILE A 253 12.84 -5.84 -9.22
C ILE A 253 12.14 -4.85 -8.28
N LYS A 254 11.56 -3.79 -8.84
CA LYS A 254 10.76 -2.81 -8.11
C LYS A 254 9.30 -3.14 -8.31
N ILE A 255 8.68 -3.74 -7.30
CA ILE A 255 7.24 -4.03 -7.30
C ILE A 255 6.51 -2.86 -6.65
N ILE A 256 5.62 -2.23 -7.40
CA ILE A 256 4.76 -1.15 -6.92
C ILE A 256 3.36 -1.72 -6.75
N GLN A 257 2.89 -1.74 -5.50
CA GLN A 257 1.60 -2.34 -5.16
C GLN A 257 0.64 -1.31 -4.58
N SER A 258 -0.63 -1.54 -4.85
CA SER A 258 -1.73 -0.93 -4.12
C SER A 258 -1.72 -1.31 -2.62
N SER A 259 -2.12 -0.39 -1.71
CA SER A 259 -2.38 -0.76 -0.32
C SER A 259 -3.72 -1.50 -0.10
N GLY A 260 -4.59 -1.57 -1.11
CA GLY A 260 -5.93 -2.15 -0.99
C GLY A 260 -6.98 -1.21 -0.39
N ASN A 261 -8.26 -1.51 -0.64
CA ASN A 261 -9.41 -0.73 -0.18
C ASN A 261 -10.06 -1.37 1.07
N ASN A 262 -9.33 -2.19 1.82
CA ASN A 262 -9.95 -3.15 2.73
C ASN A 262 -10.63 -2.46 3.93
N ASN A 263 -10.34 -1.18 4.19
CA ASN A 263 -11.10 -0.41 5.19
C ASN A 263 -12.59 -0.33 4.84
N ASP A 264 -12.97 -0.40 3.56
CA ASP A 264 -14.39 -0.42 3.13
C ASP A 264 -15.07 -1.76 3.42
N GLU A 265 -14.31 -2.82 3.72
CA GLU A 265 -14.87 -4.14 4.02
C GLU A 265 -15.56 -4.20 5.37
N VAL A 266 -15.23 -3.27 6.28
CA VAL A 266 -15.78 -3.20 7.62
C VAL A 266 -16.39 -1.81 7.86
N SER A 267 -17.65 -1.77 8.27
CA SER A 267 -18.40 -0.52 8.44
C SER A 267 -18.86 -0.31 9.88
N GLU A 268 -19.16 0.92 10.26
CA GLU A 268 -19.81 1.22 11.55
C GLU A 268 -21.13 0.46 11.72
N TYR A 269 -21.88 0.29 10.63
CA TYR A 269 -23.11 -0.49 10.63
C TYR A 269 -22.87 -1.97 10.97
N MET A 270 -21.74 -2.57 10.58
CA MET A 270 -21.35 -3.92 11.02
C MET A 270 -20.94 -3.98 12.50
N ALA A 271 -20.44 -2.88 13.04
CA ALA A 271 -19.93 -2.79 14.39
C ALA A 271 -21.02 -2.50 15.44
N ASN A 272 -22.14 -1.90 15.02
CA ASN A 272 -23.27 -1.54 15.87
C ASN A 272 -24.41 -2.57 15.79
N ASN A 273 -25.34 -2.55 16.74
CA ASN A 273 -26.46 -3.51 16.79
C ASN A 273 -27.66 -3.12 15.89
N GLU A 274 -27.61 -1.99 15.18
CA GLU A 274 -28.74 -1.50 14.35
C GLU A 274 -29.23 -2.55 13.33
N PHE A 275 -28.31 -3.27 12.69
CA PHE A 275 -28.65 -4.31 11.71
C PHE A 275 -29.27 -5.57 12.33
N LEU A 276 -29.09 -5.75 13.65
CA LEU A 276 -29.65 -6.84 14.44
C LEU A 276 -30.97 -6.44 15.13
N ASN A 277 -31.25 -5.15 15.25
CA ASN A 277 -32.45 -4.63 15.89
C ASN A 277 -33.65 -4.61 14.92
N LYS A 278 -34.04 -5.80 14.45
CA LYS A 278 -35.20 -6.00 13.55
C LYS A 278 -36.30 -6.73 14.31
N PRO A 279 -37.59 -6.41 14.13
CA PRO A 279 -38.68 -7.07 14.85
C PRO A 279 -38.63 -8.61 14.82
N GLN A 280 -38.27 -9.19 13.67
CA GLN A 280 -38.11 -10.62 13.45
C GLN A 280 -36.89 -11.25 14.15
N PHE A 281 -35.98 -10.44 14.69
CA PHE A 281 -34.76 -10.86 15.42
C PHE A 281 -34.89 -10.71 16.94
N LEU A 282 -36.03 -10.18 17.42
CA LEU A 282 -36.23 -9.89 18.83
C LEU A 282 -37.04 -10.98 19.55
N GLU A 283 -36.65 -11.24 20.78
CA GLU A 283 -37.38 -12.04 21.77
C GLU A 283 -37.59 -11.18 23.01
N ASN A 284 -38.85 -10.93 23.36
CA ASN A 284 -39.20 -10.03 24.47
C ASN A 284 -38.51 -8.65 24.39
N GLY A 285 -38.39 -8.12 23.17
CA GLY A 285 -37.73 -6.84 22.89
C GLY A 285 -36.20 -6.86 22.91
N ARG A 286 -35.56 -8.02 23.09
CA ARG A 286 -34.10 -8.19 23.11
C ARG A 286 -33.61 -8.98 21.90
N ILE A 287 -32.42 -8.65 21.38
CA ILE A 287 -31.82 -9.37 20.27
C ILE A 287 -31.58 -10.83 20.68
N SER A 288 -32.11 -11.79 19.92
CA SER A 288 -32.05 -13.22 20.24
C SER A 288 -31.40 -14.01 19.11
N LYS A 289 -30.37 -14.78 19.46
CA LYS A 289 -29.67 -15.71 18.55
C LYS A 289 -30.66 -16.64 17.84
N ASP A 290 -31.57 -17.22 18.61
CA ASP A 290 -32.54 -18.20 18.13
C ASP A 290 -33.55 -17.56 17.19
N LYS A 291 -34.01 -16.34 17.51
CA LYS A 291 -34.92 -15.59 16.62
C LYS A 291 -34.24 -15.21 15.31
N ILE A 292 -33.00 -14.72 15.34
CA ILE A 292 -32.24 -14.41 14.13
C ILE A 292 -32.12 -15.67 13.25
N TYR A 293 -31.73 -16.80 13.83
CA TYR A 293 -31.52 -18.03 13.07
C TYR A 293 -32.82 -18.59 12.50
N ARG A 294 -33.92 -18.62 13.29
CA ARG A 294 -35.25 -19.01 12.77
C ARG A 294 -35.72 -18.09 11.65
N ALA A 295 -35.53 -16.78 11.79
CA ALA A 295 -35.85 -15.82 10.75
C ALA A 295 -35.01 -16.07 9.48
N PHE A 296 -33.73 -16.44 9.61
CA PHE A 296 -32.90 -16.83 8.49
C PHE A 296 -33.40 -18.10 7.80
N LYS A 297 -33.76 -19.15 8.54
CA LYS A 297 -34.31 -20.39 7.98
C LYS A 297 -35.59 -20.12 7.17
N SER A 298 -36.51 -19.34 7.72
CA SER A 298 -37.73 -18.93 7.02
C SER A 298 -37.41 -18.08 5.79
N PHE A 299 -36.51 -17.11 5.90
CA PHE A 299 -36.04 -16.28 4.78
C PHE A 299 -35.44 -17.11 3.65
N PHE A 300 -34.53 -18.04 3.97
CA PHE A 300 -33.86 -18.90 3.00
C PHE A 300 -34.86 -19.74 2.19
N ASN A 301 -35.84 -20.33 2.88
CA ASN A 301 -36.89 -21.12 2.25
C ASN A 301 -37.80 -20.28 1.34
N LEU A 302 -38.14 -19.05 1.75
CA LEU A 302 -39.07 -18.16 1.04
C LEU A 302 -38.44 -17.48 -0.18
N VAL A 303 -37.18 -17.06 -0.10
CA VAL A 303 -36.49 -16.35 -1.20
C VAL A 303 -36.51 -17.12 -2.51
N LYS A 304 -36.45 -18.46 -2.44
CA LYS A 304 -36.50 -19.32 -3.64
C LYS A 304 -37.81 -19.19 -4.42
N ASN A 305 -38.91 -18.87 -3.75
CA ASN A 305 -40.22 -18.73 -4.39
C ASN A 305 -40.40 -17.36 -5.09
N TRP A 306 -39.68 -16.33 -4.63
CA TRP A 306 -39.82 -14.95 -5.11
C TRP A 306 -38.59 -14.43 -5.85
N GLN A 307 -37.61 -15.30 -6.15
CA GLN A 307 -36.36 -14.91 -6.78
C GLN A 307 -36.54 -14.24 -8.15
N ASN A 308 -37.58 -14.63 -8.91
CA ASN A 308 -37.88 -14.05 -10.21
C ASN A 308 -38.47 -12.64 -10.08
N ASP A 309 -39.27 -12.40 -9.05
CA ASP A 309 -39.91 -11.10 -8.80
C ASP A 309 -38.92 -10.08 -8.21
N VAL A 310 -37.98 -10.56 -7.39
CA VAL A 310 -37.02 -9.70 -6.68
C VAL A 310 -35.74 -9.44 -7.51
N TRP A 311 -35.31 -10.43 -8.30
CA TRP A 311 -34.14 -10.36 -9.17
C TRP A 311 -34.56 -10.76 -10.61
N PRO A 312 -34.91 -9.78 -11.46
CA PRO A 312 -35.50 -10.04 -12.76
C PRO A 312 -34.49 -10.62 -13.77
N THR A 313 -33.19 -10.34 -13.60
CA THR A 313 -32.14 -10.86 -14.50
C THR A 313 -31.57 -12.18 -14.00
N GLU A 314 -31.19 -13.07 -14.92
CA GLU A 314 -30.60 -14.37 -14.58
C GLU A 314 -29.25 -14.21 -13.86
N GLU A 315 -28.43 -13.26 -14.30
CA GLU A 315 -27.15 -12.94 -13.67
C GLU A 315 -27.31 -12.53 -12.20
N GLU A 316 -28.25 -11.61 -11.92
CA GLU A 316 -28.55 -11.20 -10.54
C GLU A 316 -29.10 -12.36 -9.70
N ARG A 317 -30.00 -13.20 -10.25
CA ARG A 317 -30.50 -14.39 -9.54
C ARG A 317 -29.36 -15.32 -9.16
N ASN A 318 -28.55 -15.70 -10.14
CA ASN A 318 -27.43 -16.62 -9.93
C ASN A 318 -26.43 -16.06 -8.90
N TYR A 319 -26.14 -14.76 -8.95
CA TYR A 319 -25.29 -14.11 -7.97
C TYR A 319 -25.88 -14.15 -6.56
N ASN A 320 -27.15 -13.76 -6.39
CA ASN A 320 -27.79 -13.66 -5.08
C ASN A 320 -28.07 -15.04 -4.45
N ILE A 321 -28.36 -16.07 -5.26
CA ILE A 321 -28.51 -17.44 -4.77
C ILE A 321 -27.17 -18.00 -4.27
N LYS A 322 -26.08 -17.79 -5.01
CA LYS A 322 -24.73 -18.16 -4.54
C LYS A 322 -24.37 -17.43 -3.23
N LEU A 323 -24.73 -16.16 -3.11
CA LEU A 323 -24.55 -15.37 -1.89
C LEU A 323 -25.38 -15.93 -0.73
N LEU A 324 -26.63 -16.31 -0.97
CA LEU A 324 -27.52 -16.89 0.04
C LEU A 324 -26.95 -18.21 0.60
N TYR A 325 -26.38 -19.06 -0.25
CA TYR A 325 -25.72 -20.29 0.18
C TYR A 325 -24.46 -20.02 1.03
N LEU A 326 -23.65 -19.04 0.64
CA LEU A 326 -22.51 -18.62 1.46
C LEU A 326 -22.96 -18.13 2.85
N ILE A 327 -24.02 -17.32 2.92
CA ILE A 327 -24.60 -16.87 4.18
C ILE A 327 -25.07 -18.06 5.02
N ARG A 328 -25.76 -19.03 4.41
CA ARG A 328 -26.22 -20.25 5.08
C ARG A 328 -25.08 -20.99 5.75
N VAL A 329 -24.00 -21.27 5.03
CA VAL A 329 -22.84 -22.00 5.59
C VAL A 329 -22.27 -21.29 6.83
N ILE A 330 -22.17 -19.96 6.78
CA ILE A 330 -21.64 -19.16 7.89
C ILE A 330 -22.59 -19.18 9.09
N LEU A 331 -23.90 -19.01 8.86
CA LEU A 331 -24.90 -18.96 9.94
C LEU A 331 -25.16 -20.33 10.56
N ASP A 332 -25.25 -21.40 9.76
CA ASP A 332 -25.40 -22.77 10.25
C ASP A 332 -24.24 -23.13 11.18
N LYS A 333 -23.00 -22.78 10.82
CA LYS A 333 -21.87 -22.96 11.72
C LYS A 333 -21.99 -22.10 12.98
N ALA A 334 -22.23 -20.81 12.80
CA ALA A 334 -22.19 -19.85 13.92
C ALA A 334 -23.30 -20.11 14.95
N PHE A 335 -24.48 -20.56 14.51
CA PHE A 335 -25.65 -20.66 15.36
C PHE A 335 -26.00 -22.08 15.79
N ASP A 336 -25.76 -23.07 14.94
CA ASP A 336 -26.18 -24.46 15.14
C ASP A 336 -24.96 -25.41 15.29
N ASP A 337 -23.74 -24.86 15.23
CA ASP A 337 -22.46 -25.55 15.37
C ASP A 337 -22.27 -26.74 14.40
N VAL A 338 -22.91 -26.68 13.23
CA VAL A 338 -22.78 -27.73 12.20
C VAL A 338 -21.32 -27.84 11.76
N ARG A 339 -20.78 -29.06 11.62
CA ARG A 339 -19.40 -29.26 11.13
C ARG A 339 -19.28 -28.79 9.69
N TRP A 340 -18.19 -28.10 9.38
CA TRP A 340 -17.86 -27.74 8.01
C TRP A 340 -16.80 -28.69 7.48
N ILE A 341 -16.99 -29.11 6.23
CA ILE A 341 -16.03 -29.90 5.50
C ILE A 341 -15.30 -28.95 4.55
N TYR A 342 -14.00 -28.78 4.76
CA TYR A 342 -13.11 -28.03 3.87
C TYR A 342 -12.11 -29.03 3.28
N GLU A 343 -11.98 -29.09 1.95
CA GLU A 343 -11.07 -30.03 1.25
C GLU A 343 -11.22 -31.50 1.72
N ASN A 344 -12.46 -31.97 1.90
CA ASN A 344 -12.77 -33.31 2.45
C ASN A 344 -12.20 -33.59 3.86
N LYS A 345 -11.88 -32.54 4.63
CA LYS A 345 -11.46 -32.63 6.03
C LYS A 345 -12.53 -32.03 6.92
N ASP A 346 -12.95 -32.79 7.92
CA ASP A 346 -13.84 -32.33 8.99
C ASP A 346 -13.07 -31.28 9.81
N THR A 347 -13.41 -30.00 9.63
CA THR A 347 -12.69 -28.90 10.29
C THR A 347 -13.66 -28.10 11.16
N ASN A 348 -13.40 -28.11 12.47
CA ASN A 348 -14.05 -27.19 13.41
C ASN A 348 -13.45 -25.79 13.23
N TRP A 349 -13.83 -25.14 12.12
CA TRP A 349 -13.23 -23.92 11.56
C TRP A 349 -13.60 -22.62 12.27
N LEU A 350 -14.60 -22.65 13.14
CA LEU A 350 -14.91 -21.56 14.04
C LEU A 350 -14.94 -22.17 15.42
N LYS A 351 -14.01 -21.78 16.31
CA LYS A 351 -14.27 -21.87 17.76
C LYS A 351 -15.71 -21.40 18.00
N LYS A 352 -16.43 -22.10 18.90
CA LYS A 352 -17.83 -21.81 19.22
C LYS A 352 -18.07 -20.30 19.22
N PHE A 353 -18.97 -19.86 18.35
CA PHE A 353 -19.27 -18.44 18.21
C PHE A 353 -19.96 -17.95 19.48
N ASP A 354 -19.26 -17.08 20.21
CA ASP A 354 -19.78 -16.44 21.41
C ASP A 354 -20.66 -15.25 21.00
N PHE A 355 -21.97 -15.54 20.88
CA PHE A 355 -22.96 -14.55 20.47
C PHE A 355 -23.14 -13.45 21.52
N ASP A 356 -23.06 -13.78 22.80
CA ASP A 356 -23.25 -12.81 23.89
C ASP A 356 -22.13 -11.78 23.88
N ALA A 357 -20.87 -12.23 23.76
CA ALA A 357 -19.73 -11.33 23.59
C ALA A 357 -19.79 -10.56 22.26
N PHE A 358 -20.38 -11.14 21.20
CA PHE A 358 -20.57 -10.46 19.92
C PHE A 358 -21.61 -9.33 19.98
N LEU A 359 -22.60 -9.39 20.89
CA LEU A 359 -23.59 -8.32 21.08
C LEU A 359 -23.01 -7.08 21.77
N ASP A 360 -21.91 -7.22 22.52
CA ASP A 360 -21.13 -6.09 23.01
C ASP A 360 -20.46 -5.37 21.84
N ALA A 361 -20.97 -4.17 21.53
CA ALA A 361 -20.52 -3.39 20.39
C ALA A 361 -19.04 -2.97 20.52
N ASP A 362 -18.54 -2.70 21.74
CA ASP A 362 -17.16 -2.27 21.94
C ASP A 362 -16.20 -3.46 21.83
N PHE A 363 -16.59 -4.63 22.34
CA PHE A 363 -15.83 -5.86 22.12
C PHE A 363 -15.79 -6.23 20.63
N ARG A 364 -16.92 -6.17 19.95
CA ARG A 364 -17.01 -6.43 18.50
C ARG A 364 -16.17 -5.44 17.69
N LYS A 365 -16.23 -4.13 17.99
CA LYS A 365 -15.38 -3.10 17.36
C LYS A 365 -13.90 -3.45 17.46
N ARG A 366 -13.42 -3.82 18.65
CA ARG A 366 -12.01 -4.24 18.84
C ARG A 366 -11.65 -5.44 17.99
N LYS A 367 -12.46 -6.50 18.00
CA LYS A 367 -12.23 -7.72 17.20
C LYS A 367 -12.22 -7.44 15.70
N LEU A 368 -13.16 -6.63 15.22
CA LEU A 368 -13.23 -6.23 13.81
C LEU A 368 -12.00 -5.40 13.40
N PHE A 369 -11.59 -4.43 14.23
CA PHE A 369 -10.39 -3.61 14.02
C PHE A 369 -9.13 -4.47 13.95
N ASP A 370 -8.94 -5.38 14.91
CA ASP A 370 -7.81 -6.29 14.93
C ASP A 370 -7.80 -7.21 13.71
N ALA A 371 -8.97 -7.69 13.27
CA ALA A 371 -9.04 -8.56 12.12
C ALA A 371 -8.62 -7.88 10.81
N ILE A 372 -9.15 -6.68 10.55
CA ILE A 372 -8.86 -5.97 9.31
C ILE A 372 -7.41 -5.47 9.25
N THR A 373 -6.89 -4.93 10.35
CA THR A 373 -5.50 -4.42 10.40
C THR A 373 -4.49 -5.55 10.29
N ASP A 374 -4.74 -6.70 10.92
CA ASP A 374 -3.91 -7.89 10.73
C ASP A 374 -3.95 -8.39 9.28
N TRP A 375 -5.14 -8.46 8.67
CA TRP A 375 -5.29 -8.91 7.28
C TRP A 375 -4.52 -8.02 6.30
N GLN A 376 -4.66 -6.70 6.45
CA GLN A 376 -3.96 -5.71 5.64
C GLN A 376 -2.44 -5.82 5.79
N SER A 377 -1.98 -6.23 6.97
CA SER A 377 -0.54 -6.37 7.26
C SER A 377 0.08 -7.62 6.63
N LEU A 378 -0.71 -8.60 6.16
CA LEU A 378 -0.20 -9.84 5.56
C LEU A 378 0.57 -9.62 4.25
N ILE A 379 0.33 -8.51 3.56
CA ILE A 379 0.95 -8.23 2.26
C ILE A 379 2.20 -7.36 2.36
N TYR A 380 2.58 -6.98 3.58
CA TYR A 380 3.77 -6.21 3.80
C TYR A 380 5.02 -7.05 3.55
N HIS A 381 5.91 -6.55 2.69
CA HIS A 381 7.29 -7.01 2.59
C HIS A 381 8.17 -5.86 2.14
N GLU A 382 9.42 -5.78 2.60
CA GLU A 382 10.30 -4.66 2.26
C GLU A 382 10.66 -4.60 0.76
N GLY A 383 10.64 -5.73 0.07
CA GLY A 383 10.83 -5.83 -1.38
C GLY A 383 9.68 -5.26 -2.21
N ILE A 384 8.59 -4.83 -1.56
CA ILE A 384 7.38 -4.32 -2.21
C ILE A 384 7.14 -2.89 -1.74
N ILE A 385 6.92 -1.98 -2.69
CA ILE A 385 6.57 -0.58 -2.41
C ILE A 385 5.06 -0.44 -2.47
N SER A 386 4.43 -0.40 -1.29
CA SER A 386 2.99 -0.18 -1.18
C SER A 386 2.65 1.30 -1.20
N VAL A 387 1.61 1.65 -1.96
CA VAL A 387 1.15 3.02 -2.17
C VAL A 387 -0.23 3.22 -1.51
N GLY A 388 -0.49 4.37 -0.91
CA GLY A 388 -1.79 4.76 -0.35
C GLY A 388 -2.55 5.78 -1.21
N ALA A 389 -3.76 6.13 -0.78
CA ALA A 389 -4.60 7.13 -1.46
C ALA A 389 -4.73 8.45 -0.70
N VAL A 390 -4.70 9.52 -1.48
CA VAL A 390 -5.30 10.81 -1.12
C VAL A 390 -6.30 11.27 -2.18
N ASN A 391 -7.22 12.16 -1.79
CA ASN A 391 -8.06 12.87 -2.74
C ASN A 391 -7.33 14.08 -3.35
N TRP A 392 -7.97 14.79 -4.28
CA TRP A 392 -7.42 16.00 -4.90
C TRP A 392 -6.97 17.05 -3.88
N LYS A 393 -7.62 17.16 -2.72
CA LYS A 393 -7.27 18.16 -1.70
C LYS A 393 -6.05 17.76 -0.85
N ASN A 394 -5.39 16.64 -1.16
CA ASN A 394 -4.34 16.01 -0.37
C ASN A 394 -4.83 15.52 1.00
N ILE A 395 -6.09 15.13 1.12
CA ILE A 395 -6.66 14.55 2.34
C ILE A 395 -6.65 13.02 2.17
N ALA A 396 -6.26 12.31 3.23
CA ALA A 396 -6.32 10.85 3.28
C ALA A 396 -7.72 10.33 2.93
N THR A 397 -7.82 9.25 2.15
CA THR A 397 -9.11 8.62 1.87
C THR A 397 -9.45 7.58 2.93
N ASN A 398 -10.73 7.41 3.23
CA ASN A 398 -11.18 6.46 4.26
C ASN A 398 -10.93 5.01 3.85
N PHE A 399 -11.04 4.72 2.55
CA PHE A 399 -10.89 3.37 2.00
C PHE A 399 -9.45 2.84 2.01
N SER A 400 -8.43 3.72 2.06
CA SER A 400 -7.02 3.32 1.93
C SER A 400 -6.58 2.45 3.10
N SER A 401 -6.24 1.19 2.85
CA SER A 401 -5.72 0.32 3.90
C SER A 401 -4.38 0.84 4.44
N TYR A 402 -4.09 0.44 5.68
CA TYR A 402 -2.81 0.65 6.33
C TYR A 402 -2.53 -0.50 7.29
N ALA A 403 -1.25 -0.69 7.63
CA ALA A 403 -0.84 -1.77 8.50
C ALA A 403 -0.95 -1.35 9.97
N LYS A 404 -1.01 -2.34 10.87
CA LYS A 404 -1.00 -2.09 12.31
C LYS A 404 0.28 -1.37 12.72
N ASN A 405 0.21 -0.59 13.80
CA ASN A 405 1.40 -0.07 14.48
C ASN A 405 2.35 -1.26 14.67
N TYR A 406 3.62 -1.16 14.30
CA TYR A 406 4.63 -2.25 14.25
C TYR A 406 4.78 -3.07 12.95
N TYR A 407 3.97 -2.86 11.91
CA TYR A 407 4.13 -3.56 10.61
C TYR A 407 4.79 -2.70 9.51
N GLY A 408 5.83 -1.91 9.85
CA GLY A 408 6.61 -1.13 8.87
C GLY A 408 5.85 -0.01 8.19
N SER A 409 6.50 0.90 7.44
CA SER A 409 5.81 1.99 6.71
C SER A 409 4.94 1.49 5.55
N TYR A 410 3.77 0.97 5.87
CA TYR A 410 2.74 0.56 4.93
C TYR A 410 1.50 1.47 5.10
N PRO A 411 1.10 2.19 4.03
CA PRO A 411 1.84 2.37 2.77
C PRO A 411 3.11 3.21 2.96
N LEU A 412 4.07 3.09 2.02
CA LEU A 412 5.31 3.87 2.07
C LEU A 412 5.05 5.33 1.69
N VAL A 413 4.32 5.54 0.60
CA VAL A 413 3.94 6.85 0.05
C VAL A 413 2.51 6.79 -0.45
N SER A 414 1.96 7.91 -0.92
CA SER A 414 0.61 7.97 -1.49
C SER A 414 0.56 8.71 -2.81
N ALA A 415 -0.46 8.44 -3.60
CA ALA A 415 -0.83 9.26 -4.75
C ALA A 415 -2.34 9.47 -4.83
N TYR A 416 -2.79 10.16 -5.88
CA TYR A 416 -4.19 10.57 -6.02
C TYR A 416 -5.06 9.39 -6.45
N GLY A 417 -5.97 8.95 -5.56
CA GLY A 417 -6.76 7.73 -5.74
C GLY A 417 -8.27 7.90 -5.81
N ASP A 418 -8.80 9.10 -5.58
CA ASP A 418 -10.25 9.33 -5.57
C ASP A 418 -10.83 9.42 -7.01
N LYS A 419 -12.15 9.27 -7.16
CA LYS A 419 -12.83 9.42 -8.47
C LYS A 419 -12.65 10.85 -8.96
N LEU A 420 -12.43 11.00 -10.28
CA LEU A 420 -12.48 12.33 -10.91
C LEU A 420 -13.79 13.07 -10.58
N ASN A 421 -14.91 12.34 -10.52
CA ASN A 421 -16.20 12.91 -10.16
C ASN A 421 -16.24 13.43 -8.71
N ASN A 422 -15.62 12.73 -7.76
CA ASN A 422 -15.54 13.18 -6.36
C ASN A 422 -14.65 14.44 -6.23
N ASP A 423 -13.61 14.51 -7.05
CA ASP A 423 -12.67 15.62 -7.11
C ASP A 423 -13.16 16.80 -7.97
N LYS A 424 -14.28 16.64 -8.70
CA LYS A 424 -14.84 17.63 -9.66
C LYS A 424 -14.97 19.02 -9.06
N ALA A 425 -15.56 19.14 -7.87
CA ALA A 425 -15.74 20.43 -7.22
C ALA A 425 -14.40 21.14 -6.92
N GLY A 426 -13.33 20.38 -6.65
CA GLY A 426 -11.98 20.91 -6.47
C GLY A 426 -11.27 21.23 -7.78
N LEU A 427 -11.52 20.46 -8.83
CA LEU A 427 -10.96 20.66 -10.18
C LEU A 427 -11.58 21.87 -10.87
N LEU A 428 -12.90 22.04 -10.79
CA LEU A 428 -13.62 23.17 -11.40
C LEU A 428 -13.28 24.53 -10.77
N LYS A 429 -12.77 24.54 -9.53
CA LYS A 429 -12.23 25.75 -8.88
C LYS A 429 -10.84 26.13 -9.40
N SER A 430 -10.12 25.21 -10.05
CA SER A 430 -8.85 25.51 -10.69
C SER A 430 -9.10 26.15 -12.05
N TYR A 431 -8.68 27.41 -12.20
CA TYR A 431 -8.79 28.14 -13.47
C TYR A 431 -8.14 27.37 -14.65
N TYR A 432 -7.03 26.67 -14.38
CA TYR A 432 -6.25 25.94 -15.38
C TYR A 432 -6.91 24.64 -15.88
N HIS A 433 -7.87 24.07 -15.16
CA HIS A 433 -8.35 22.71 -15.44
C HIS A 433 -9.87 22.60 -15.66
N LYS A 434 -10.63 23.67 -15.36
CA LYS A 434 -12.10 23.70 -15.47
C LYS A 434 -12.60 23.34 -16.88
N ASN A 435 -11.99 23.90 -17.92
CA ASN A 435 -12.44 23.74 -19.30
C ASN A 435 -12.21 22.30 -19.80
N ASN A 436 -11.04 21.72 -19.49
CA ASN A 436 -10.70 20.35 -19.90
C ASN A 436 -11.72 19.32 -19.38
N TYR A 437 -12.14 19.41 -18.11
CA TYR A 437 -13.04 18.42 -17.54
C TYR A 437 -14.45 18.47 -18.15
N ASN A 438 -15.03 19.66 -18.27
CA ASN A 438 -16.38 19.83 -18.82
C ASN A 438 -16.45 19.40 -20.28
N GLU A 439 -15.40 19.70 -21.07
CA GLU A 439 -15.32 19.28 -22.47
C GLU A 439 -15.23 17.76 -22.62
N ILE A 440 -14.41 17.10 -21.80
CA ILE A 440 -14.29 15.63 -21.78
C ILE A 440 -15.61 14.96 -21.39
N GLU A 441 -16.27 15.46 -20.32
CA GLU A 441 -17.56 14.90 -19.88
C GLU A 441 -18.65 15.10 -20.94
N LYS A 442 -18.68 16.27 -21.59
CA LYS A 442 -19.60 16.54 -22.69
C LYS A 442 -19.34 15.60 -23.86
N TYR A 443 -18.08 15.45 -24.27
CA TYR A 443 -17.68 14.54 -25.34
C TYR A 443 -18.14 13.10 -25.06
N ILE A 444 -17.85 12.54 -23.89
CA ILE A 444 -18.23 11.16 -23.55
C ILE A 444 -19.75 10.97 -23.57
N LYS A 445 -20.53 11.96 -23.12
CA LYS A 445 -22.00 11.89 -23.13
C LYS A 445 -22.63 12.05 -24.51
N SER A 446 -22.00 12.81 -25.40
CA SER A 446 -22.56 13.14 -26.73
C SER A 446 -21.91 12.40 -27.89
N SER A 447 -20.84 11.63 -27.64
CA SER A 447 -20.05 10.98 -28.69
C SER A 447 -20.84 9.86 -29.37
N LYS A 448 -20.65 9.77 -30.68
CA LYS A 448 -21.16 8.68 -31.53
C LYS A 448 -20.08 7.62 -31.83
N ASN A 449 -18.95 7.65 -31.11
CA ASN A 449 -17.89 6.66 -31.27
C ASN A 449 -18.33 5.28 -30.78
N ASN A 450 -17.49 4.27 -31.02
CA ASN A 450 -17.74 2.90 -30.57
C ASN A 450 -18.12 2.86 -29.08
N LYS A 451 -19.20 2.13 -28.76
CA LYS A 451 -19.69 1.94 -27.40
C LYS A 451 -18.61 1.39 -26.47
N GLU A 452 -17.81 0.43 -26.92
CA GLU A 452 -16.72 -0.14 -26.13
C GLU A 452 -15.67 0.93 -25.77
N PHE A 453 -15.27 1.75 -26.73
CA PHE A 453 -14.38 2.89 -26.48
C PHE A 453 -14.95 3.87 -25.46
N ILE A 454 -16.23 4.23 -25.60
CA ILE A 454 -16.91 5.13 -24.68
C ILE A 454 -17.04 4.53 -23.27
N ASP A 455 -17.29 3.23 -23.16
CA ASP A 455 -17.34 2.51 -21.89
C ASP A 455 -15.96 2.51 -21.21
N LYS A 456 -14.86 2.35 -21.98
CA LYS A 456 -13.48 2.48 -21.48
C LYS A 456 -13.18 3.90 -20.98
N MET A 457 -13.54 4.94 -21.73
CA MET A 457 -13.36 6.33 -21.31
C MET A 457 -14.20 6.67 -20.07
N SER A 458 -15.44 6.20 -20.02
CA SER A 458 -16.35 6.36 -18.88
C SER A 458 -15.81 5.64 -17.64
N TYR A 459 -15.22 4.46 -17.82
CA TYR A 459 -14.56 3.73 -16.74
C TYR A 459 -13.38 4.53 -16.19
N ILE A 460 -12.52 5.08 -17.04
CA ILE A 460 -11.37 5.89 -16.61
C ILE A 460 -11.79 7.12 -15.77
N ILE A 461 -12.92 7.78 -16.08
CA ILE A 461 -13.45 8.89 -15.26
C ILE A 461 -13.87 8.42 -13.88
N ASN A 462 -14.54 7.29 -13.82
CA ASN A 462 -15.04 6.72 -12.57
C ASN A 462 -14.00 5.87 -11.84
N PHE A 463 -12.80 5.72 -12.42
CA PHE A 463 -11.73 4.91 -11.89
C PHE A 463 -11.20 5.53 -10.60
N ASN A 464 -11.19 4.73 -9.55
CA ASN A 464 -10.75 5.12 -8.22
C ASN A 464 -10.20 3.93 -7.46
N GLY A 465 -9.90 4.22 -6.20
CA GLY A 465 -9.36 3.25 -5.30
C GLY A 465 -7.89 3.01 -5.62
N THR A 466 -7.40 1.93 -5.05
CA THR A 466 -5.98 1.67 -5.02
C THR A 466 -5.32 1.33 -6.35
N SER A 467 -6.13 0.90 -7.30
CA SER A 467 -5.69 0.62 -8.66
C SER A 467 -5.44 1.87 -9.49
N LYS A 468 -5.73 3.08 -8.99
CA LYS A 468 -5.40 4.36 -9.64
C LYS A 468 -4.07 4.95 -9.18
N PHE A 469 -3.74 4.84 -7.89
CA PHE A 469 -2.56 5.52 -7.34
C PHE A 469 -1.25 4.74 -7.52
N ALA A 470 -1.31 3.40 -7.53
CA ALA A 470 -0.13 2.56 -7.76
C ALA A 470 0.43 2.79 -9.16
N PRO A 471 -0.39 2.81 -10.24
CA PRO A 471 0.12 3.14 -11.57
C PRO A 471 0.65 4.57 -11.69
N MET A 472 0.18 5.54 -10.90
CA MET A 472 0.80 6.87 -10.88
C MET A 472 2.23 6.83 -10.34
N ILE A 473 2.48 6.08 -9.27
CA ILE A 473 3.84 5.92 -8.74
C ILE A 473 4.71 5.11 -9.70
N THR A 474 4.20 4.03 -10.29
CA THR A 474 4.91 3.29 -11.34
C THR A 474 5.26 4.21 -12.52
N GLY A 475 4.33 5.03 -12.97
CA GLY A 475 4.55 5.98 -14.07
C GLY A 475 5.63 7.02 -13.73
N ILE A 476 5.66 7.54 -12.51
CA ILE A 476 6.72 8.46 -12.04
C ILE A 476 8.09 7.77 -12.04
N ILE A 477 8.17 6.53 -11.54
CA ILE A 477 9.43 5.77 -11.49
C ILE A 477 9.90 5.42 -12.91
N SER A 478 8.98 4.99 -13.77
CA SER A 478 9.27 4.73 -15.18
C SER A 478 9.81 5.98 -15.88
N ARG A 479 9.16 7.13 -15.67
CA ARG A 479 9.58 8.42 -16.24
C ARG A 479 10.97 8.84 -15.77
N ILE A 480 11.26 8.76 -14.46
CA ILE A 480 12.55 9.19 -13.94
C ILE A 480 13.68 8.29 -14.45
N GLN A 481 13.49 6.96 -14.48
CA GLN A 481 14.48 6.03 -15.07
C GLN A 481 14.74 6.36 -16.55
N SER A 482 13.66 6.64 -17.31
CA SER A 482 13.75 7.06 -18.71
C SER A 482 14.58 8.34 -18.88
N LYS A 483 14.29 9.37 -18.07
CA LYS A 483 15.02 10.65 -18.17
C LYS A 483 16.47 10.55 -17.73
N LEU A 484 16.76 9.71 -16.74
CA LEU A 484 18.12 9.47 -16.26
C LEU A 484 18.89 8.50 -17.17
N GLN A 485 18.21 7.81 -18.09
CA GLN A 485 18.80 6.71 -18.89
C GLN A 485 19.52 5.69 -18.00
N GLN A 486 18.90 5.37 -16.87
CA GLN A 486 19.47 4.53 -15.85
C GLN A 486 18.38 3.72 -15.14
N GLU A 487 18.71 2.48 -14.84
CA GLU A 487 17.92 1.69 -13.92
C GLU A 487 18.26 2.06 -12.47
N LEU A 488 17.22 2.36 -11.71
CA LEU A 488 17.31 2.67 -10.29
C LEU A 488 17.15 1.41 -9.45
N SER A 489 17.91 1.31 -8.36
CA SER A 489 17.69 0.28 -7.35
C SER A 489 16.39 0.52 -6.57
N ILE A 490 15.91 -0.49 -5.85
CA ILE A 490 14.75 -0.31 -4.96
C ILE A 490 15.07 0.68 -3.84
N GLU A 491 16.33 0.73 -3.38
CA GLU A 491 16.79 1.68 -2.38
C GLU A 491 16.73 3.13 -2.89
N ASP A 492 17.27 3.38 -4.09
CA ASP A 492 17.22 4.69 -4.74
C ASP A 492 15.76 5.18 -4.88
N VAL A 493 14.88 4.27 -5.35
CA VAL A 493 13.46 4.57 -5.53
C VAL A 493 12.81 4.91 -4.19
N LYS A 494 13.00 4.12 -3.13
CA LYS A 494 12.46 4.41 -1.80
C LYS A 494 12.98 5.76 -1.28
N LEU A 495 14.28 6.00 -1.40
CA LEU A 495 14.93 7.22 -0.91
C LEU A 495 14.34 8.45 -1.60
N MET A 496 14.23 8.43 -2.93
CA MET A 496 13.67 9.53 -3.70
C MET A 496 12.17 9.73 -3.46
N LEU A 497 11.38 8.65 -3.38
CA LEU A 497 9.95 8.74 -3.10
C LEU A 497 9.71 9.41 -1.75
N VAL A 498 10.43 8.99 -0.71
CA VAL A 498 10.26 9.51 0.65
C VAL A 498 10.80 10.93 0.79
N SER A 499 12.02 11.18 0.31
CA SER A 499 12.67 12.49 0.45
C SER A 499 12.03 13.59 -0.42
N SER A 500 11.31 13.20 -1.48
CA SER A 500 10.55 14.14 -2.31
C SER A 500 9.12 14.37 -1.83
N ALA A 501 8.64 13.58 -0.87
CA ALA A 501 7.25 13.57 -0.48
C ALA A 501 6.81 14.84 0.26
N THR A 502 5.54 15.18 0.09
CA THR A 502 4.85 16.19 0.89
C THR A 502 3.76 15.49 1.67
N TYR A 503 3.73 15.63 3.00
CA TYR A 503 2.69 15.04 3.83
C TYR A 503 1.28 15.42 3.37
N SER A 504 0.33 14.51 3.61
CA SER A 504 -1.10 14.81 3.49
C SER A 504 -1.49 16.01 4.37
N LYS A 505 -2.57 16.70 4.01
CA LYS A 505 -3.15 17.79 4.82
C LYS A 505 -3.95 17.29 6.01
N THR A 506 -4.27 16.00 6.07
CA THR A 506 -4.90 15.42 7.25
C THR A 506 -3.98 15.61 8.45
N LYS A 507 -4.48 16.17 9.55
CA LYS A 507 -3.70 16.25 10.78
C LYS A 507 -3.49 14.85 11.36
N ALA A 508 -2.26 14.58 11.80
CA ALA A 508 -1.96 13.36 12.53
C ALA A 508 -1.90 13.66 14.03
N SER A 509 -2.59 12.84 14.84
CA SER A 509 -2.44 12.85 16.30
C SER A 509 -1.09 12.24 16.70
N GLY A 510 -0.75 12.32 18.00
CA GLY A 510 0.43 11.64 18.55
C GLY A 510 0.38 10.12 18.39
N TYR A 511 1.34 9.42 18.98
CA TYR A 511 1.41 7.96 18.97
C TYR A 511 0.29 7.33 19.82
N SER A 512 -0.98 7.39 19.38
CA SER A 512 -2.12 6.84 20.11
C SER A 512 -2.44 5.40 19.71
N SER A 513 -3.04 4.65 20.63
CA SER A 513 -3.66 3.35 20.36
C SER A 513 -4.81 3.53 19.38
N SER A 514 -4.71 2.92 18.20
CA SER A 514 -5.73 3.05 17.16
C SER A 514 -7.07 2.42 17.56
N SER A 515 -8.16 3.08 17.19
CA SER A 515 -9.54 2.65 17.46
C SER A 515 -10.28 2.24 16.18
N PHE A 516 -11.37 1.49 16.32
CA PHE A 516 -12.22 1.09 15.18
C PHE A 516 -12.71 2.29 14.35
N SER A 517 -13.15 3.36 15.02
CA SER A 517 -13.65 4.58 14.38
C SER A 517 -12.59 5.29 13.53
N GLU A 518 -11.30 5.02 13.74
CA GLU A 518 -10.23 5.60 12.93
C GLU A 518 -10.14 4.96 11.54
N ILE A 519 -10.47 3.67 11.40
CA ILE A 519 -10.42 2.96 10.11
C ILE A 519 -11.33 3.65 9.08
N THR A 520 -12.57 3.95 9.48
CA THR A 520 -13.61 4.52 8.63
C THR A 520 -13.50 6.03 8.45
N SER A 521 -12.58 6.69 9.15
CA SER A 521 -12.40 8.15 9.15
C SER A 521 -11.27 8.61 8.22
N THR A 522 -11.14 9.93 8.06
CA THR A 522 -9.95 10.52 7.40
C THR A 522 -8.76 10.68 8.36
N TYR A 523 -8.92 10.41 9.65
CA TYR A 523 -7.90 10.66 10.67
C TYR A 523 -6.64 9.82 10.46
N GLU A 524 -5.50 10.37 10.89
CA GLU A 524 -4.19 9.73 10.82
C GLU A 524 -3.46 9.87 12.16
N HIS A 525 -2.44 9.05 12.37
CA HIS A 525 -1.49 9.16 13.48
C HIS A 525 -0.07 9.01 12.97
N TRP A 526 0.88 9.56 13.73
CA TRP A 526 2.30 9.43 13.44
C TRP A 526 2.80 8.03 13.76
N ARG A 527 3.69 7.53 12.91
CA ARG A 527 4.49 6.32 13.12
C ARG A 527 5.88 6.67 13.64
N ARG A 528 6.59 5.71 14.22
CA ARG A 528 7.86 5.96 14.93
C ARG A 528 8.98 6.42 14.00
N ASN A 529 8.76 6.40 12.69
CA ASN A 529 9.65 6.97 11.68
C ASN A 529 9.05 8.17 10.97
N HIS A 530 8.07 8.85 11.58
CA HIS A 530 7.40 10.02 11.01
C HIS A 530 6.65 9.77 9.70
N ALA A 531 6.36 8.52 9.31
CA ALA A 531 5.29 8.26 8.36
C ALA A 531 3.93 8.49 9.03
N LYS A 532 2.90 8.81 8.26
CA LYS A 532 1.50 8.68 8.71
C LYS A 532 0.99 7.29 8.39
N ASN A 533 0.09 6.77 9.20
CA ASN A 533 -0.46 5.43 9.02
C ASN A 533 -1.15 5.23 7.66
N LYS A 534 -2.01 6.16 7.20
CA LYS A 534 -2.76 5.97 5.94
C LYS A 534 -2.03 6.46 4.70
N THR A 535 -1.24 7.52 4.84
CA THR A 535 -0.61 8.20 3.70
C THR A 535 0.90 8.02 3.60
N GLY A 536 1.52 7.29 4.53
CA GLY A 536 2.95 7.05 4.56
C GLY A 536 3.73 8.35 4.75
N PHE A 537 4.84 8.49 4.03
CA PHE A 537 5.64 9.72 3.99
C PHE A 537 4.99 10.85 3.18
N GLY A 538 3.85 10.58 2.54
CA GLY A 538 3.07 11.56 1.78
C GLY A 538 3.16 11.37 0.27
N ILE A 539 2.96 12.47 -0.46
CA ILE A 539 2.82 12.47 -1.93
C ILE A 539 4.16 12.89 -2.57
N PRO A 540 4.89 11.99 -3.25
CA PRO A 540 6.17 12.29 -3.88
C PRO A 540 6.03 13.34 -4.99
N LYS A 541 7.12 14.07 -5.23
CA LYS A 541 7.19 15.11 -6.27
C LYS A 541 8.27 14.78 -7.27
N TYR A 542 7.86 14.52 -8.50
CA TYR A 542 8.76 14.11 -9.59
C TYR A 542 9.92 15.09 -9.79
N PHE A 543 9.67 16.40 -9.87
CA PHE A 543 10.75 17.39 -10.02
C PHE A 543 11.75 17.36 -8.84
N LYS A 544 11.28 17.12 -7.61
CA LYS A 544 12.16 16.98 -6.44
C LYS A 544 12.96 15.68 -6.50
N MET A 545 12.36 14.58 -6.96
CA MET A 545 13.09 13.32 -7.15
C MET A 545 14.26 13.53 -8.12
N LYS A 546 14.02 14.23 -9.24
CA LYS A 546 15.07 14.60 -10.19
C LYS A 546 16.13 15.50 -9.55
N GLN A 547 15.74 16.53 -8.80
CA GLN A 547 16.68 17.40 -8.07
C GLN A 547 17.54 16.65 -7.06
N ILE A 548 16.95 15.70 -6.31
CA ILE A 548 17.67 14.86 -5.35
C ILE A 548 18.75 14.06 -6.08
N TRP A 549 18.39 13.41 -7.19
CA TRP A 549 19.33 12.64 -7.99
C TRP A 549 20.45 13.51 -8.57
N ASP A 550 20.08 14.59 -9.26
CA ASP A 550 21.02 15.49 -9.94
C ASP A 550 21.94 16.24 -8.97
N SER A 551 21.54 16.38 -7.70
CA SER A 551 22.37 17.02 -6.68
C SER A 551 23.68 16.29 -6.39
N GLY A 552 23.75 14.98 -6.68
CA GLY A 552 24.88 14.12 -6.32
C GLY A 552 25.04 13.89 -4.80
N ASN A 553 24.13 14.40 -3.97
CA ASN A 553 24.25 14.39 -2.51
C ASN A 553 23.66 13.13 -1.83
N ILE A 554 23.30 12.09 -2.61
CA ILE A 554 22.91 10.81 -2.04
C ILE A 554 24.15 10.13 -1.48
N ARG A 555 24.20 9.98 -0.16
CA ARG A 555 25.32 9.33 0.53
C ARG A 555 25.08 7.84 0.59
N ARG A 556 26.07 7.05 0.15
CA ARG A 556 26.05 5.58 0.20
C ARG A 556 27.22 5.09 1.05
N VAL A 557 26.94 4.35 2.11
CA VAL A 557 27.94 3.91 3.10
C VAL A 557 27.63 2.48 3.53
N ARG A 558 28.67 1.69 3.83
CA ARG A 558 28.47 0.46 4.62
C ARG A 558 28.65 0.80 6.10
N PRO A 559 27.68 0.51 6.99
CA PRO A 559 27.74 0.95 8.38
C PRO A 559 29.03 0.58 9.11
N HIS A 560 29.61 -0.60 8.83
CA HIS A 560 30.88 -1.03 9.42
C HIS A 560 32.10 -0.14 9.08
N GLU A 561 32.04 0.63 7.97
CA GLU A 561 33.09 1.57 7.53
C GLU A 561 33.12 2.83 8.39
N LEU A 562 32.08 3.10 9.20
CA LEU A 562 32.03 4.22 10.13
C LEU A 562 32.91 4.00 11.37
N GLY A 563 33.59 2.86 11.48
CA GLY A 563 34.47 2.51 12.58
C GLY A 563 33.90 1.44 13.53
N LYS A 564 34.63 1.20 14.61
CA LYS A 564 34.36 0.14 15.59
C LYS A 564 34.19 0.65 17.01
N ASP A 565 34.14 1.96 17.21
CA ASP A 565 34.16 2.59 18.54
C ASP A 565 32.97 2.16 19.42
N PHE A 566 31.84 1.82 18.81
CA PHE A 566 30.68 1.32 19.54
C PHE A 566 30.93 -0.02 20.25
N ILE A 567 31.93 -0.80 19.81
CA ILE A 567 32.28 -2.11 20.39
C ILE A 567 32.72 -1.96 21.85
N ASP A 568 33.59 -0.99 22.11
CA ASP A 568 34.17 -0.75 23.44
C ASP A 568 33.35 0.25 24.27
N SER A 569 32.38 0.92 23.65
CA SER A 569 31.51 1.89 24.34
C SER A 569 30.42 1.22 25.19
N ALA A 570 29.86 1.96 26.16
CA ALA A 570 28.65 1.54 26.88
C ALA A 570 27.34 1.76 26.07
N SER A 571 27.44 2.22 24.82
CA SER A 571 26.32 2.52 23.94
C SER A 571 26.33 1.63 22.69
N VAL A 572 25.24 1.66 21.92
CA VAL A 572 25.15 1.12 20.56
C VAL A 572 25.03 2.23 19.50
N LEU A 573 25.22 3.49 19.91
CA LEU A 573 25.21 4.64 19.02
C LEU A 573 26.54 4.76 18.28
N GLN A 574 26.46 5.00 16.98
CA GLN A 574 27.60 5.31 16.13
C GLN A 574 27.32 6.58 15.35
N ILE A 575 28.26 7.52 15.36
CA ILE A 575 28.16 8.76 14.57
C ILE A 575 28.11 8.41 13.08
N TYR A 576 27.06 8.86 12.39
CA TYR A 576 26.90 8.73 10.96
C TYR A 576 27.48 9.94 10.22
N ASP A 577 27.04 11.14 10.58
CA ASP A 577 27.59 12.42 10.16
C ASP A 577 27.29 13.52 11.18
N SER A 578 28.01 14.62 11.03
CA SER A 578 27.70 15.89 11.67
C SER A 578 27.91 17.02 10.67
N LYS A 579 27.06 18.05 10.73
CA LYS A 579 27.17 19.22 9.85
C LYS A 579 26.67 20.48 10.54
N TYR A 580 27.38 21.58 10.33
CA TYR A 580 26.92 22.93 10.63
C TYR A 580 26.10 23.49 9.47
N ILE A 581 24.94 24.07 9.79
CA ILE A 581 24.01 24.71 8.86
C ILE A 581 24.05 26.22 9.09
N ASN A 582 24.70 26.92 8.17
CA ASN A 582 24.88 28.37 8.22
C ASN A 582 23.83 29.15 7.40
N GLU A 583 23.09 28.47 6.54
CA GLU A 583 22.02 29.07 5.74
C GLU A 583 20.70 29.12 6.52
N LYS A 584 19.81 30.04 6.12
CA LYS A 584 18.46 30.09 6.67
C LYS A 584 17.61 28.98 6.04
N TRP A 585 17.06 28.13 6.88
CA TRP A 585 16.14 27.06 6.48
C TRP A 585 14.92 27.08 7.39
N LYS A 586 13.85 26.37 7.03
CA LYS A 586 12.63 26.22 7.84
C LYS A 586 12.32 24.77 8.17
N TYR A 587 12.63 23.87 7.25
CA TYR A 587 12.48 22.43 7.41
C TYR A 587 13.82 21.75 7.21
N TRP A 588 14.12 20.79 8.09
CA TRP A 588 15.25 19.89 7.93
C TRP A 588 14.72 18.47 7.98
N THR A 589 15.14 17.65 7.02
CA THR A 589 14.78 16.24 6.99
C THR A 589 15.97 15.40 6.61
N SER A 590 16.06 14.20 7.18
CA SER A 590 17.01 13.20 6.71
C SER A 590 16.31 11.86 6.56
N THR A 591 16.44 11.26 5.38
CA THR A 591 15.89 9.95 5.05
C THR A 591 17.01 8.94 4.95
N PHE A 592 16.80 7.77 5.52
CA PHE A 592 17.74 6.66 5.57
C PHE A 592 17.05 5.42 5.01
N VAL A 593 17.66 4.78 4.03
CA VAL A 593 17.17 3.55 3.40
C VAL A 593 18.23 2.46 3.56
N TRP A 594 17.89 1.44 4.34
CA TRP A 594 18.72 0.29 4.60
C TRP A 594 18.50 -0.77 3.54
N LYS A 595 19.59 -1.33 3.05
CA LYS A 595 19.60 -2.58 2.31
C LYS A 595 20.23 -3.63 3.19
N HIS A 596 19.51 -4.70 3.46
CA HIS A 596 20.05 -5.82 4.21
C HIS A 596 19.78 -7.14 3.51
N LYS A 597 20.73 -8.06 3.61
CA LYS A 597 20.56 -9.44 3.10
C LYS A 597 19.92 -10.36 4.14
N LYS A 598 20.24 -10.11 5.41
CA LYS A 598 19.80 -10.84 6.61
C LYS A 598 19.79 -9.86 7.77
N SER A 599 18.91 -10.07 8.73
CA SER A 599 19.00 -9.52 10.10
C SER A 599 20.11 -10.23 10.89
N PHE A 600 20.48 -9.69 12.05
CA PHE A 600 21.44 -10.35 12.93
C PHE A 600 20.88 -11.67 13.47
N ALA A 601 19.58 -11.72 13.78
CA ALA A 601 18.91 -12.95 14.17
C ALA A 601 18.98 -14.04 13.10
N GLU A 602 18.78 -13.70 11.82
CA GLU A 602 18.90 -14.65 10.71
C GLU A 602 20.34 -15.10 10.49
N TYR A 603 21.29 -14.17 10.58
CA TYR A 603 22.72 -14.46 10.39
C TYR A 603 23.25 -15.44 11.45
N TRP A 604 22.85 -15.27 12.72
CA TRP A 604 23.22 -16.15 13.85
C TRP A 604 22.22 -17.26 14.14
N LYS A 605 21.19 -17.44 13.31
CA LYS A 605 20.15 -18.46 13.48
C LYS A 605 19.50 -18.43 14.87
N LEU A 606 19.23 -17.24 15.41
CA LEU A 606 18.68 -17.08 16.78
C LEU A 606 17.25 -17.64 16.92
N TYR A 607 16.59 -17.97 15.81
CA TYR A 607 15.31 -18.68 15.78
C TYR A 607 15.45 -20.19 16.02
N GLU A 608 16.63 -20.78 15.79
CA GLU A 608 16.96 -22.17 16.11
C GLU A 608 17.44 -22.22 17.57
N LEU A 609 16.50 -22.32 18.52
CA LEU A 609 16.83 -22.33 19.95
C LEU A 609 17.54 -23.63 20.36
N ASN A 610 17.08 -24.76 19.80
CA ASN A 610 17.69 -26.07 19.95
C ASN A 610 18.60 -26.40 18.77
N ASN A 611 19.76 -27.01 19.03
CA ASN A 611 20.71 -27.48 18.01
C ASN A 611 21.23 -26.39 17.04
N ASN A 612 21.34 -25.15 17.52
CA ASN A 612 21.92 -24.06 16.74
C ASN A 612 23.35 -24.41 16.29
N PRO A 613 23.68 -24.37 14.98
CA PRO A 613 24.96 -24.81 14.46
C PRO A 613 26.15 -23.92 14.86
N TYR A 614 25.89 -22.71 15.37
CA TYR A 614 26.92 -21.79 15.84
C TYR A 614 27.23 -21.93 17.33
N VAL A 615 26.54 -22.83 18.03
CA VAL A 615 26.79 -23.14 19.45
C VAL A 615 28.11 -23.90 19.56
N SER A 616 29.19 -23.13 19.60
CA SER A 616 30.51 -23.57 20.05
C SER A 616 30.83 -22.83 21.34
N TRP A 617 30.71 -23.52 22.47
CA TRP A 617 30.97 -22.97 23.80
C TRP A 617 32.40 -22.41 23.95
N PHE A 618 33.34 -22.91 23.16
CA PHE A 618 34.71 -22.39 23.11
C PHE A 618 34.85 -21.06 22.34
N ARG A 619 34.00 -20.79 21.35
CA ARG A 619 34.17 -19.66 20.42
C ARG A 619 33.12 -18.54 20.56
N ASN A 620 31.94 -18.84 21.12
CA ASN A 620 30.83 -17.89 21.25
C ASN A 620 30.11 -18.08 22.60
N LYS A 621 30.80 -17.82 23.72
CA LYS A 621 30.27 -18.06 25.08
C LYS A 621 28.95 -17.35 25.37
N TRP A 622 28.70 -16.20 24.76
CA TRP A 622 27.46 -15.44 24.91
C TRP A 622 26.23 -16.12 24.27
N LEU A 623 26.40 -16.90 23.20
CA LEU A 623 25.29 -17.40 22.37
C LEU A 623 24.37 -18.37 23.12
N PRO A 624 24.87 -19.41 23.85
CA PRO A 624 24.00 -20.28 24.65
C PRO A 624 23.16 -19.52 25.69
N HIS A 625 23.72 -18.46 26.27
CA HIS A 625 23.00 -17.62 27.24
C HIS A 625 21.94 -16.77 26.56
N LEU A 626 22.22 -16.20 25.38
CA LEU A 626 21.23 -15.45 24.61
C LEU A 626 20.06 -16.34 24.16
N LEU A 627 20.32 -17.56 23.68
CA LEU A 627 19.26 -18.48 23.29
C LEU A 627 18.33 -18.82 24.48
N LYS A 628 18.90 -19.07 25.66
CA LYS A 628 18.11 -19.23 26.90
C LYS A 628 17.38 -17.96 27.33
N ALA A 629 17.97 -16.79 27.11
CA ALA A 629 17.31 -15.51 27.37
C ALA A 629 16.08 -15.33 26.46
N ILE A 630 16.18 -15.71 25.19
CA ILE A 630 15.07 -15.67 24.24
C ILE A 630 13.97 -16.66 24.66
N GLU A 631 14.32 -17.88 25.06
CA GLU A 631 13.37 -18.86 25.62
C GLU A 631 12.66 -18.30 26.86
N TYR A 632 13.41 -17.72 27.79
CA TYR A 632 12.89 -17.09 28.99
C TYR A 632 11.91 -15.96 28.65
N LYS A 633 12.29 -15.06 27.73
CA LYS A 633 11.43 -13.97 27.27
C LYS A 633 10.12 -14.48 26.67
N LYS A 634 10.18 -15.47 25.78
CA LYS A 634 8.99 -16.09 25.18
C LYS A 634 8.08 -16.76 26.23
N SER A 635 8.65 -17.33 27.29
CA SER A 635 7.86 -17.93 28.37
C SER A 635 7.09 -16.90 29.20
N LYS A 636 7.64 -15.69 29.35
CA LYS A 636 7.04 -14.57 30.11
C LYS A 636 6.11 -13.71 29.26
N ASP A 637 6.41 -13.62 27.97
CA ASP A 637 5.72 -12.79 27.00
C ASP A 637 5.54 -13.60 25.71
N PRO A 638 4.48 -14.42 25.62
CA PRO A 638 4.23 -15.30 24.48
C PRO A 638 4.03 -14.54 23.15
N ASP A 639 3.69 -13.26 23.20
CA ASP A 639 3.48 -12.41 22.02
C ASP A 639 4.80 -11.78 21.51
N TRP A 640 5.89 -11.88 22.27
CA TRP A 640 7.20 -11.39 21.87
C TRP A 640 7.74 -12.17 20.67
N ASN A 641 8.21 -11.45 19.65
CA ASN A 641 8.81 -12.01 18.46
C ASN A 641 9.90 -11.08 17.90
N PHE A 642 10.80 -11.66 17.09
CA PHE A 642 11.90 -10.93 16.45
C PHE A 642 11.41 -9.80 15.54
N ASP A 643 10.29 -10.01 14.85
CA ASP A 643 9.76 -9.02 13.92
C ASP A 643 9.30 -7.71 14.60
N ASN A 644 9.15 -7.69 15.93
CA ASN A 644 8.81 -6.47 16.68
C ASN A 644 10.04 -5.59 16.94
N ILE A 645 11.24 -6.10 16.69
CA ILE A 645 12.51 -5.39 16.94
C ILE A 645 12.86 -4.55 15.71
N PRO A 646 13.07 -3.24 15.85
CA PRO A 646 13.61 -2.43 14.77
C PRO A 646 15.01 -2.91 14.42
N ILE A 647 15.21 -3.32 13.16
CA ILE A 647 16.54 -3.76 12.70
C ILE A 647 17.54 -2.60 12.84
N TYR A 648 17.10 -1.40 12.49
CA TYR A 648 17.89 -0.17 12.60
C TYR A 648 17.04 1.00 13.07
N ALA A 649 17.67 1.90 13.83
CA ALA A 649 17.09 3.16 14.26
C ALA A 649 18.05 4.32 13.98
N ILE A 650 17.49 5.52 13.87
CA ILE A 650 18.23 6.77 13.73
C ILE A 650 17.93 7.63 14.94
N GLU A 651 18.97 8.21 15.51
CA GLU A 651 18.87 9.30 16.48
C GLU A 651 19.57 10.52 15.89
N THR A 652 18.97 11.70 16.01
CA THR A 652 19.57 12.95 15.57
C THR A 652 19.59 13.92 16.73
N ASP A 653 20.78 14.42 17.04
CA ASP A 653 20.92 15.62 17.83
C ASP A 653 20.87 16.85 16.93
N MET A 654 19.95 17.76 17.18
CA MET A 654 19.90 19.08 16.57
C MET A 654 20.29 20.12 17.62
N TYR A 655 21.25 20.98 17.31
CA TYR A 655 21.75 22.04 18.19
C TYR A 655 21.52 23.41 17.55
N LYS A 656 21.01 24.36 18.33
CA LYS A 656 21.03 25.78 17.97
C LYS A 656 22.08 26.49 18.81
N TYR A 657 22.98 27.21 18.15
CA TYR A 657 23.94 28.08 18.83
C TYR A 657 23.36 29.50 18.91
N LYS A 658 23.10 29.96 20.14
CA LYS A 658 22.75 31.36 20.40
C LYS A 658 23.50 31.83 21.64
N ASN A 659 24.57 32.61 21.42
CA ASN A 659 25.49 33.05 22.49
C ASN A 659 26.09 31.84 23.26
N ILE A 660 26.25 31.95 24.58
CA ILE A 660 26.88 30.95 25.47
C ILE A 660 25.96 29.74 25.73
N PHE A 661 24.71 29.74 25.26
CA PHE A 661 23.75 28.66 25.50
C PHE A 661 23.42 27.88 24.21
N ALA A 662 23.66 26.56 24.24
CA ALA A 662 23.25 25.64 23.19
C ALA A 662 21.92 24.98 23.56
N ARG A 663 20.90 25.10 22.69
CA ARG A 663 19.65 24.33 22.85
C ARG A 663 19.73 23.07 22.01
N ARG A 664 19.56 21.91 22.65
CA ARG A 664 19.56 20.57 22.03
C ARG A 664 18.14 20.04 21.87
N TRP A 665 17.88 19.40 20.74
CA TRP A 665 16.71 18.57 20.50
C TRP A 665 17.17 17.18 20.06
N ILE A 666 16.60 16.13 20.63
CA ILE A 666 16.85 14.74 20.24
C ILE A 666 15.64 14.27 19.41
N LEU A 667 15.90 13.81 18.20
CA LEU A 667 14.90 13.30 17.26
C LEU A 667 15.17 11.81 17.04
N GLY A 668 14.13 10.98 17.05
CA GLY A 668 14.28 9.53 16.91
C GLY A 668 13.43 8.98 15.77
N SER A 669 13.96 7.97 15.07
CA SER A 669 13.25 7.18 14.06
C SER A 669 13.53 5.70 14.28
N GLN A 670 12.54 4.93 14.71
CA GLN A 670 12.71 3.52 15.09
C GLN A 670 11.49 2.64 14.77
N GLU A 671 10.89 2.82 13.60
CA GLU A 671 9.79 1.95 13.17
C GLU A 671 10.32 0.54 12.86
N PRO A 672 9.75 -0.54 13.42
CA PRO A 672 10.17 -1.90 13.10
C PRO A 672 9.63 -2.35 11.74
N ARG A 673 10.18 -3.47 11.23
CA ARG A 673 9.80 -4.07 9.94
C ARG A 673 9.83 -3.06 8.79
N THR A 674 10.82 -2.19 8.69
CA THR A 674 10.96 -1.28 7.54
C THR A 674 12.42 -0.98 7.28
N SER A 675 12.80 -0.92 6.01
CA SER A 675 14.11 -0.43 5.59
C SER A 675 14.21 1.09 5.60
N VAL A 676 13.12 1.83 5.84
CA VAL A 676 13.12 3.30 5.78
C VAL A 676 12.92 3.92 7.16
N GLN A 677 13.88 4.75 7.54
CA GLN A 677 13.82 5.65 8.70
C GLN A 677 13.87 7.10 8.21
N HIS A 678 13.13 7.99 8.86
CA HIS A 678 13.06 9.40 8.49
C HIS A 678 12.98 10.25 9.74
N VAL A 679 13.81 11.28 9.79
CA VAL A 679 13.82 12.28 10.86
C VAL A 679 13.44 13.63 10.29
N TYR A 680 12.63 14.36 11.03
CA TYR A 680 12.06 15.63 10.60
C TYR A 680 12.17 16.67 11.71
N PHE A 681 12.63 17.86 11.35
CA PHE A 681 12.65 19.02 12.24
C PHE A 681 12.05 20.24 11.56
N TYR A 682 11.25 20.98 12.32
CA TYR A 682 10.52 22.16 11.86
C TYR A 682 10.71 23.33 12.81
N LYS A 683 10.75 24.52 12.23
CA LYS A 683 10.66 25.78 12.96
C LYS A 683 9.71 26.76 12.27
N LYS A 684 9.18 27.68 13.07
CA LYS A 684 8.18 28.65 12.63
C LYS A 684 8.75 29.59 11.56
N ASP A 685 9.93 30.14 11.84
CA ASP A 685 10.60 31.16 11.05
C ASP A 685 11.96 30.64 10.51
N PRO A 686 12.40 31.06 9.31
CA PRO A 686 13.69 30.66 8.79
C PRO A 686 14.86 31.19 9.62
N GLU A 687 15.77 30.30 10.03
CA GLU A 687 16.91 30.62 10.90
C GLU A 687 18.18 29.89 10.46
N ALA A 688 19.33 30.46 10.78
CA ALA A 688 20.68 29.92 10.55
C ALA A 688 21.33 29.43 11.85
N THR A 689 22.61 29.03 11.78
CA THR A 689 23.49 28.65 12.91
C THR A 689 22.97 27.47 13.74
N TYR A 690 22.66 26.39 13.04
CA TYR A 690 22.38 25.10 13.64
C TYR A 690 23.54 24.14 13.39
N SER A 691 23.67 23.10 14.20
CA SER A 691 24.38 21.89 13.79
C SER A 691 23.49 20.68 14.04
N TYR A 692 23.71 19.62 13.27
CA TYR A 692 23.13 18.32 13.60
C TYR A 692 24.23 17.27 13.66
N THR A 693 23.98 16.23 14.44
CA THR A 693 24.72 14.98 14.39
C THR A 693 23.72 13.84 14.27
N ASN A 694 23.80 13.07 13.19
CA ASN A 694 23.02 11.85 13.05
C ASN A 694 23.81 10.68 13.61
N TYR A 695 23.13 9.81 14.34
CA TYR A 695 23.65 8.57 14.88
C TYR A 695 22.87 7.40 14.29
N LEU A 696 23.59 6.34 13.92
CA LEU A 696 23.01 5.03 13.75
C LEU A 696 22.85 4.42 15.15
N LYS A 697 21.62 4.08 15.51
CA LYS A 697 21.32 3.31 16.72
C LYS A 697 21.08 1.86 16.30
N TYR A 698 21.98 0.96 16.69
CA TYR A 698 21.85 -0.47 16.41
C TYR A 698 20.80 -1.12 17.33
N ALA A 699 19.52 -0.81 17.08
CA ALA A 699 18.40 -1.20 17.92
C ALA A 699 18.25 -2.73 18.05
N GLU A 700 18.49 -3.49 16.98
CA GLU A 700 18.48 -4.96 17.06
C GLU A 700 19.54 -5.49 18.04
N LEU A 701 20.75 -4.95 18.00
CA LEU A 701 21.82 -5.31 18.92
C LEU A 701 21.49 -4.94 20.37
N GLU A 702 20.96 -3.73 20.58
CA GLU A 702 20.56 -3.25 21.91
C GLU A 702 19.55 -4.19 22.56
N GLU A 703 18.50 -4.60 21.84
CA GLU A 703 17.47 -5.48 22.39
C GLU A 703 18.03 -6.85 22.78
N TYR A 704 18.89 -7.45 21.95
CA TYR A 704 19.51 -8.72 22.29
C TYR A 704 20.49 -8.62 23.46
N LEU A 705 21.21 -7.51 23.60
CA LEU A 705 22.07 -7.26 24.76
C LEU A 705 21.24 -7.10 26.04
N ILE A 706 20.13 -6.36 25.98
CA ILE A 706 19.21 -6.21 27.12
C ILE A 706 18.63 -7.56 27.52
N LEU A 707 18.16 -8.38 26.57
CA LEU A 707 17.66 -9.73 26.84
C LEU A 707 18.72 -10.61 27.52
N LEU A 708 19.94 -10.60 27.00
CA LEU A 708 21.05 -11.35 27.58
C LEU A 708 21.31 -10.93 29.03
N LEU A 709 21.40 -9.62 29.29
CA LEU A 709 21.77 -9.08 30.60
C LEU A 709 20.65 -9.25 31.64
N ASP A 710 19.39 -9.08 31.25
CA ASP A 710 18.24 -9.34 32.15
C ASP A 710 18.16 -10.83 32.52
N TYR A 711 18.40 -11.74 31.56
CA TYR A 711 18.47 -13.17 31.84
C TYR A 711 19.66 -13.54 32.75
N LEU A 712 20.84 -12.96 32.54
CA LEU A 712 22.01 -13.21 33.38
C LEU A 712 21.80 -12.68 34.80
N ALA A 713 21.15 -11.52 34.96
CA ALA A 713 20.77 -11.03 36.27
C ALA A 713 19.81 -11.99 36.98
N TYR A 714 18.76 -12.44 36.29
CA TYR A 714 17.82 -13.44 36.79
C TYR A 714 18.54 -14.75 37.19
N LYS A 715 19.37 -15.30 36.29
CA LYS A 715 20.06 -16.58 36.49
C LYS A 715 20.99 -16.57 37.71
N ASN A 716 21.60 -15.43 38.00
CA ASN A 716 22.55 -15.26 39.11
C ASN A 716 21.92 -14.64 40.37
N ASN A 717 20.59 -14.56 40.44
CA ASN A 717 19.85 -13.97 41.57
C ASN A 717 20.26 -12.51 41.87
N ILE A 718 20.65 -11.76 40.84
CA ILE A 718 20.98 -10.33 40.96
C ILE A 718 19.67 -9.55 41.01
N LYS A 719 19.38 -8.94 42.15
CA LYS A 719 18.22 -8.05 42.31
C LYS A 719 18.50 -6.71 41.62
N LEU A 720 17.90 -6.52 40.46
CA LEU A 720 17.88 -5.23 39.79
C LEU A 720 16.71 -4.41 40.34
N ASP A 721 16.95 -3.13 40.61
CA ASP A 721 15.90 -2.20 41.03
C ASP A 721 14.80 -2.11 39.96
N GLU A 722 13.61 -2.63 40.28
CA GLU A 722 12.45 -2.62 39.38
C GLU A 722 11.94 -1.20 39.10
N ASN A 723 12.28 -0.21 39.94
CA ASN A 723 11.82 1.17 39.81
C ASN A 723 12.72 2.03 38.89
N LYS A 724 13.86 1.51 38.42
CA LYS A 724 14.72 2.20 37.45
C LYS A 724 14.40 1.75 36.03
N VAL A 725 14.43 2.69 35.09
CA VAL A 725 14.34 2.37 33.66
C VAL A 725 15.52 1.47 33.31
N LYS A 726 15.25 0.18 33.11
CA LYS A 726 16.23 -0.84 32.70
C LYS A 726 16.66 -0.58 31.26
N ASP A 727 17.67 0.25 31.05
CA ASP A 727 18.29 0.46 29.74
C ASP A 727 19.68 -0.21 29.65
N LEU A 728 20.22 -0.31 28.44
CA LEU A 728 21.50 -0.96 28.20
C LEU A 728 22.64 -0.33 29.02
N TYR A 729 22.66 1.00 29.14
CA TYR A 729 23.70 1.71 29.89
C TYR A 729 23.66 1.33 31.38
N TYR A 730 22.47 1.26 31.97
CA TYR A 730 22.26 0.81 33.34
C TYR A 730 22.81 -0.60 33.57
N TYR A 731 22.52 -1.54 32.67
CA TYR A 731 23.07 -2.90 32.79
C TYR A 731 24.59 -2.95 32.69
N LEU A 732 25.17 -2.26 31.70
CA LEU A 732 26.61 -2.33 31.44
C LEU A 732 27.47 -1.64 32.50
N THR A 733 26.88 -0.74 33.28
CA THR A 733 27.55 -0.04 34.39
C THR A 733 27.29 -0.69 35.75
N HIS A 734 26.44 -1.72 35.82
CA HIS A 734 26.11 -2.39 37.07
C HIS A 734 27.27 -3.28 37.56
N PRO A 735 27.81 -3.10 38.78
CA PRO A 735 28.98 -3.85 39.27
C PRO A 735 28.81 -5.37 39.24
N LEU A 736 27.61 -5.86 39.59
CA LEU A 736 27.30 -7.31 39.60
C LEU A 736 27.21 -7.96 38.21
N LEU A 737 27.24 -7.18 37.12
CA LEU A 737 27.24 -7.69 35.75
C LEU A 737 28.59 -7.50 35.05
N GLU A 738 29.60 -7.01 35.77
CA GLU A 738 30.93 -6.72 35.22
C GLU A 738 31.62 -7.95 34.62
N GLU A 739 31.43 -9.13 35.22
CA GLU A 739 31.98 -10.39 34.71
C GLU A 739 31.47 -10.75 33.29
N TYR A 740 30.34 -10.18 32.87
CA TYR A 740 29.73 -10.42 31.55
C TYR A 740 30.10 -9.36 30.50
N LYS A 741 30.95 -8.37 30.82
CA LYS A 741 31.41 -7.34 29.84
C LYS A 741 32.05 -7.95 28.58
N ASN A 742 32.76 -9.07 28.73
CA ASN A 742 33.35 -9.78 27.59
C ASN A 742 32.29 -10.35 26.63
N TYR A 743 31.13 -10.80 27.14
CA TYR A 743 30.05 -11.32 26.31
C TYR A 743 29.42 -10.22 25.46
N VAL A 744 29.25 -9.04 26.06
CA VAL A 744 28.75 -7.84 25.37
C VAL A 744 29.72 -7.44 24.26
N THR A 745 31.01 -7.35 24.59
CA THR A 745 32.07 -6.97 23.64
C THR A 745 32.13 -7.96 22.47
N ASP A 746 32.15 -9.26 22.76
CA ASP A 746 32.14 -10.32 21.73
C ASP A 746 30.91 -10.21 20.82
N MET A 747 29.73 -10.00 21.39
CA MET A 747 28.50 -9.89 20.63
C MET A 747 28.49 -8.64 19.73
N LYS A 748 28.98 -7.50 20.23
CA LYS A 748 29.19 -6.27 19.43
C LYS A 748 30.19 -6.51 18.28
N GLN A 749 31.27 -7.25 18.51
CA GLN A 749 32.21 -7.65 17.44
C GLN A 749 31.54 -8.54 16.39
N LYS A 750 30.71 -9.51 16.80
CA LYS A 750 29.96 -10.34 15.85
C LYS A 750 28.93 -9.51 15.07
N TYR A 751 28.30 -8.52 15.71
CA TYR A 751 27.38 -7.61 15.04
C TYR A 751 28.11 -6.75 14.01
N TRP A 752 29.30 -6.22 14.32
CA TRP A 752 30.12 -5.50 13.34
C TRP A 752 30.47 -6.37 12.11
N LYS A 753 30.81 -7.64 12.32
CA LYS A 753 31.02 -8.61 11.20
C LYS A 753 29.75 -8.80 10.37
N HIS A 754 28.59 -8.92 11.03
CA HIS A 754 27.30 -9.00 10.35
C HIS A 754 27.04 -7.76 9.47
N LEU A 755 27.25 -6.55 10.01
CA LEU A 755 27.12 -5.29 9.26
C LEU A 755 28.00 -5.27 8.00
N LYS A 756 29.24 -5.75 8.11
CA LYS A 756 30.20 -5.82 7.00
C LYS A 756 29.72 -6.68 5.83
N GLU A 757 29.07 -7.80 6.13
CA GLU A 757 28.68 -8.81 5.14
C GLU A 757 27.27 -8.59 4.58
N ASN A 758 26.39 -7.96 5.36
CA ASN A 758 24.95 -8.01 5.10
C ASN A 758 24.27 -6.65 4.98
N VAL A 759 24.91 -5.51 5.24
CA VAL A 759 24.20 -4.23 5.43
C VAL A 759 24.83 -3.09 4.63
N TRP A 760 23.97 -2.32 3.95
CA TRP A 760 24.29 -1.08 3.25
C TRP A 760 23.26 0.00 3.63
N LEU A 761 23.68 1.26 3.56
CA LEU A 761 22.84 2.39 3.90
C LEU A 761 22.96 3.49 2.84
N GLU A 762 21.81 3.92 2.33
CA GLU A 762 21.68 5.12 1.53
C GLU A 762 20.98 6.21 2.33
N SER A 763 21.42 7.45 2.23
CA SER A 763 20.76 8.56 2.89
C SER A 763 20.77 9.84 2.05
N TYR A 764 19.81 10.70 2.38
CA TYR A 764 19.71 12.03 1.81
C TYR A 764 19.15 13.00 2.85
N THR A 765 19.88 14.08 3.09
CA THR A 765 19.47 15.18 3.97
C THR A 765 19.07 16.38 3.14
N ASN A 766 17.94 17.01 3.50
CA ASN A 766 17.41 18.17 2.82
C ASN A 766 17.15 19.35 3.77
N LEU A 767 17.31 20.55 3.23
CA LEU A 767 17.02 21.83 3.84
C LEU A 767 16.03 22.57 2.94
N PHE A 768 14.85 22.92 3.46
CA PHE A 768 13.82 23.67 2.75
C PHE A 768 13.38 24.93 3.49
#